data_AF-A0A2E6DSN3-F1
#
_entry.id   AF-A0A2E6DSN3-F1
#
_cell.length_a   1.000
_cell.length_b   1.000
_cell.length_c   1.000
_cell.angle_alpha   90.00
_cell.angle_beta   90.00
_cell.angle_gamma   90.00
#
_symmetry.space_group_name_H-M   'P 1'
#
loop_
_entity.id
_entity.type
_entity.pdbx_description
1 polymer ?
#
loop_
_entity_poly.entity_id
_entity_poly.type
_entity_poly.pdbx_seq_one_letter_code
_entity_poly.pdbx_strand_id
1 'polypeptide(L)'
;MTTDHVAQPTSAGKPSLSEALQTARDIYRKEVRLARGGARAASAFTGLVDELLTRIYSDAADETDTPVALIAVGGYGRRHLCLHSDIDLLVLFDGSIDAAEERFVKSLLHPLWDLGFDVGQQVRQLSEFTRADTDNPEFLVSLADSRFLFGADEVFRRFDTLVHSSQSVWRQPTIAALLSLLSDRHRQYNATIYQLEPDIKEAPGALRDVAAIRSLVALTQPDGTRSVPTASGRLDEALDEAEEFFLRIRSIVHLENGRNLNGLSFDHQEAVAERFGSPGVEAGGKVEALMSVYFHHARIVGRILDSALSQVNPSASVRPEPVGDNLRRSGEGVSFVDTVRASLQPRTWLGVFQVAIDSDCPVSPETLAFIERHGDRYTPDDFFPGVTERDQFLRFLTPKPGLYERLSEMHENGLLGRMFPEFRKIYCRVIRDFYHKYTVDEHTLLTIRNLSTLASPDSTVRQRFSSILGELDDPELIVLALLFHDVGKWTNKNHAEESVRMVSAPLRRLRIAPEAIRTVEFLIRHHLEMSVAAFRRDSEDPEVARQFARLVGTEDRLKMLCLLTLADVQAVSPETLTPWKEELLWRLYVDTYNHLTLGYGDEVIATARSNMSGLRAHRPTEISEHQVSEFLEGLPQRYLRLVEPRTIYDHILLSRNLEPDELRTTLEKHEAVWELSVVTKDRPRIFSNICGVLSYFGMDILRGQAMSNNQNVVLDLFRFVDADRFLALNETGQSELTRLLQDVATGTADLASTLKGREEAARVKRDRMRVRSLVHFDHHYSDRYTVLEVSAANQWGLLYRISRAISAYGCDIELVLISTEGNRAIDVFHLTRDRQKLSLSMEEDLRRDLSQVISTTDGSH
;
A
#
# COMPACT_ATOMS: atom_id res chain seq x y z
N MET A 1 17.52 -71.77 46.31
CA MET A 1 17.14 -70.49 46.94
C MET A 1 18.08 -69.42 46.40
N THR A 2 17.70 -68.84 45.28
CA THR A 2 18.35 -67.70 44.61
C THR A 2 17.49 -66.49 44.91
N THR A 3 17.99 -65.56 45.72
CA THR A 3 17.31 -64.32 46.06
C THR A 3 17.70 -63.24 45.05
N ASP A 4 16.70 -62.79 44.30
CA ASP A 4 16.72 -61.64 43.41
C ASP A 4 17.09 -60.35 44.19
N HIS A 5 18.12 -59.65 43.71
CA HIS A 5 18.28 -58.23 43.97
C HIS A 5 17.74 -57.46 42.77
N VAL A 6 16.56 -56.86 42.97
CA VAL A 6 15.95 -55.87 42.09
C VAL A 6 16.88 -54.66 42.01
N ALA A 7 17.47 -54.44 40.84
CA ALA A 7 18.16 -53.21 40.51
C ALA A 7 17.14 -52.07 40.38
N GLN A 8 17.37 -50.98 41.11
CA GLN A 8 16.64 -49.73 40.95
C GLN A 8 16.83 -49.19 39.52
N PRO A 9 15.79 -48.66 38.86
CA PRO A 9 15.94 -48.00 37.59
C PRO A 9 16.69 -46.68 37.78
N THR A 10 17.83 -46.57 37.10
CA THR A 10 18.62 -45.35 36.94
C THR A 10 17.78 -44.20 36.38
N SER A 11 17.87 -43.03 37.00
CA SER A 11 17.21 -41.79 36.61
C SER A 11 17.52 -41.42 35.16
N ALA A 12 16.50 -41.38 34.30
CA ALA A 12 16.59 -40.64 33.05
C ALA A 12 16.82 -39.15 33.39
N GLY A 13 17.97 -38.61 32.99
CA GLY A 13 18.32 -37.21 33.23
C GLY A 13 17.31 -36.26 32.57
N LYS A 14 17.03 -35.11 33.20
CA LYS A 14 16.18 -34.07 32.60
C LYS A 14 16.78 -33.65 31.24
N PRO A 15 15.96 -33.47 30.18
CA PRO A 15 16.44 -33.02 28.87
C PRO A 15 17.12 -31.65 28.99
N SER A 16 18.10 -31.39 28.13
CA SER A 16 18.73 -30.06 28.02
C SER A 16 17.69 -28.99 27.65
N LEU A 17 17.98 -27.72 27.91
CA LEU A 17 17.06 -26.61 27.56
C LEU A 17 16.81 -26.56 26.05
N SER A 18 17.83 -26.82 25.24
CA SER A 18 17.74 -26.85 23.77
C SER A 18 16.84 -27.99 23.28
N GLU A 19 16.98 -29.21 23.82
CA GLU A 19 16.14 -30.36 23.47
C GLU A 19 14.67 -30.13 23.86
N ALA A 20 14.43 -29.54 25.03
CA ALA A 20 13.08 -29.22 25.47
C ALA A 20 12.42 -28.14 24.59
N LEU A 21 13.16 -27.09 24.19
CA LEU A 21 12.68 -26.08 23.25
C LEU A 21 12.37 -26.68 21.87
N GLN A 22 13.26 -27.52 21.35
CA GLN A 22 13.05 -28.18 20.07
C GLN A 22 11.81 -29.08 20.10
N THR A 23 11.61 -29.82 21.19
CA THR A 23 10.41 -30.64 21.41
C THR A 23 9.15 -29.78 21.42
N ALA A 24 9.16 -28.65 22.13
CA ALA A 24 8.03 -27.71 22.17
C ALA A 24 7.70 -27.16 20.77
N ARG A 25 8.73 -26.77 20.00
CA ARG A 25 8.58 -26.31 18.61
C ARG A 25 7.99 -27.41 17.72
N ASP A 26 8.45 -28.66 17.87
CA ASP A 26 7.97 -29.77 17.03
C ASP A 26 6.52 -30.17 17.31
N ILE A 27 6.08 -30.11 18.58
CA ILE A 27 4.67 -30.26 18.95
C ILE A 27 3.83 -29.17 18.27
N TYR A 28 4.26 -27.91 18.36
CA TYR A 28 3.51 -26.81 17.75
C TYR A 28 3.50 -26.89 16.22
N ARG A 29 4.64 -27.20 15.57
CA ARG A 29 4.72 -27.43 14.10
C ARG A 29 3.72 -28.48 13.63
N LYS A 30 3.50 -29.54 14.41
CA LYS A 30 2.53 -30.58 14.09
C LYS A 30 1.10 -30.02 14.05
N GLU A 31 0.72 -29.23 15.05
CA GLU A 31 -0.59 -28.57 15.06
C GLU A 31 -0.75 -27.59 13.90
N VAL A 32 0.26 -26.78 13.60
CA VAL A 32 0.24 -25.84 12.47
C VAL A 32 0.08 -26.56 11.13
N ARG A 33 0.79 -27.67 10.91
CA ARG A 33 0.68 -28.49 9.68
C ARG A 33 -0.72 -29.08 9.48
N LEU A 34 -1.46 -29.31 10.57
CA LEU A 34 -2.86 -29.74 10.57
C LEU A 34 -3.85 -28.57 10.52
N ALA A 35 -3.35 -27.34 10.31
CA ALA A 35 -4.11 -26.10 10.37
C ALA A 35 -4.82 -25.88 11.72
N ARG A 36 -4.24 -26.34 12.83
CA ARG A 36 -4.75 -26.20 14.22
C ARG A 36 -3.89 -25.27 15.08
N GLY A 37 -2.99 -24.51 14.47
CA GLY A 37 -2.08 -23.56 15.12
C GLY A 37 -2.75 -22.28 15.65
N GLY A 38 -3.96 -22.35 16.19
CA GLY A 38 -4.66 -21.18 16.75
C GLY A 38 -4.35 -20.93 18.22
N ALA A 39 -5.28 -20.26 18.92
CA ALA A 39 -5.13 -19.83 20.31
C ALA A 39 -4.84 -21.00 21.25
N ARG A 40 -5.52 -22.15 21.08
CA ARG A 40 -5.28 -23.33 21.92
C ARG A 40 -3.87 -23.89 21.77
N ALA A 41 -3.39 -24.02 20.53
CA ALA A 41 -2.04 -24.52 20.27
C ALA A 41 -0.98 -23.51 20.74
N ALA A 42 -1.21 -22.22 20.54
CA ALA A 42 -0.31 -21.15 20.99
C ALA A 42 -0.19 -21.12 22.52
N SER A 43 -1.31 -21.32 23.22
CA SER A 43 -1.35 -21.41 24.68
C SER A 43 -0.61 -22.64 25.21
N ALA A 44 -0.76 -23.79 24.56
CA ALA A 44 -0.01 -25.00 24.89
C ALA A 44 1.51 -24.81 24.66
N PHE A 45 1.90 -24.21 23.53
CA PHE A 45 3.30 -23.88 23.25
C PHE A 45 3.87 -22.89 24.26
N THR A 46 3.10 -21.86 24.62
CA THR A 46 3.47 -20.89 25.68
C THR A 46 3.72 -21.61 27.01
N GLY A 47 2.88 -22.57 27.40
CA GLY A 47 3.07 -23.34 28.63
C GLY A 47 4.40 -24.11 28.65
N LEU A 48 4.79 -24.71 27.53
CA LEU A 48 6.09 -25.39 27.42
C LEU A 48 7.27 -24.41 27.49
N VAL A 49 7.08 -23.18 27.00
CA VAL A 49 8.09 -22.11 27.12
C VAL A 49 8.15 -21.57 28.56
N ASP A 50 7.02 -21.43 29.25
CA ASP A 50 6.97 -21.08 30.69
C ASP A 50 7.74 -22.12 31.54
N GLU A 51 7.63 -23.41 31.24
CA GLU A 51 8.39 -24.48 31.91
C GLU A 51 9.91 -24.36 31.69
N LEU A 52 10.34 -23.97 30.48
CA LEU A 52 11.75 -23.67 30.18
C LEU A 52 12.24 -22.47 30.98
N LEU A 53 11.46 -21.38 30.98
CA LEU A 53 11.77 -20.16 31.72
C LEU A 53 11.86 -20.42 33.23
N THR A 54 11.02 -21.31 33.77
CA THR A 54 11.05 -21.68 35.20
C THR A 54 12.37 -22.33 35.58
N ARG A 55 12.94 -23.17 34.69
CA ARG A 55 14.26 -23.78 34.91
C ARG A 55 15.36 -22.73 34.92
N ILE A 56 15.36 -21.83 33.93
CA ILE A 56 16.35 -20.75 33.81
C ILE A 56 16.29 -19.83 35.02
N TYR A 57 15.08 -19.47 35.48
CA TYR A 57 14.91 -18.66 36.68
C TYR A 57 15.43 -19.34 37.94
N SER A 58 15.18 -20.64 38.09
CA SER A 58 15.65 -21.40 39.26
C SER A 58 17.17 -21.39 39.37
N ASP A 59 17.89 -21.42 38.24
CA ASP A 59 19.35 -21.36 38.19
C ASP A 59 19.87 -19.94 38.49
N ALA A 60 19.08 -18.90 38.20
CA ALA A 60 19.43 -17.49 38.47
C ALA A 60 19.00 -17.01 39.88
N ALA A 61 18.06 -17.69 40.54
CA ALA A 61 17.40 -17.21 41.75
C ALA A 61 18.36 -16.91 42.92
N ASP A 62 19.47 -17.64 43.01
CA ASP A 62 20.46 -17.47 44.09
C ASP A 62 21.34 -16.21 43.92
N GLU A 63 21.24 -15.48 42.81
CA GLU A 63 22.03 -14.27 42.55
C GLU A 63 21.52 -13.01 43.30
N THR A 64 20.29 -13.03 43.82
CA THR A 64 19.67 -11.88 44.50
C THR A 64 18.84 -12.31 45.70
N ASP A 65 18.96 -11.56 46.81
CA ASP A 65 18.08 -11.66 47.97
C ASP A 65 16.86 -10.72 47.86
N THR A 66 16.84 -9.84 46.84
CA THR A 66 15.76 -8.88 46.61
C THR A 66 14.54 -9.61 46.03
N PRO A 67 13.33 -9.44 46.61
CA PRO A 67 12.13 -10.04 46.05
C PRO A 67 11.88 -9.57 44.61
N VAL A 68 11.81 -10.53 43.68
CA VAL A 68 11.65 -10.29 42.24
C VAL A 68 10.47 -11.09 41.68
N ALA A 69 9.63 -10.45 40.88
CA ALA A 69 8.58 -11.11 40.09
C ALA A 69 8.92 -11.06 38.60
N LEU A 70 8.78 -12.19 37.91
CA LEU A 70 8.83 -12.23 36.46
C LEU A 70 7.40 -12.24 35.89
N ILE A 71 7.13 -11.27 35.02
CA ILE A 71 5.80 -11.02 34.46
C ILE A 71 5.92 -11.07 32.94
N ALA A 72 5.08 -11.86 32.28
CA ALA A 72 4.91 -11.81 30.83
C ALA A 72 3.98 -10.65 30.46
N VAL A 73 4.31 -9.90 29.42
CA VAL A 73 3.46 -8.81 28.90
C VAL A 73 3.15 -9.03 27.42
N GLY A 74 2.25 -8.21 26.86
CA GLY A 74 1.94 -8.23 25.43
C GLY A 74 1.46 -9.60 24.92
N GLY A 75 1.98 -10.01 23.75
CA GLY A 75 1.56 -11.27 23.10
C GLY A 75 1.90 -12.53 23.91
N TYR A 76 3.03 -12.50 24.63
CA TYR A 76 3.45 -13.58 25.52
C TYR A 76 2.57 -13.65 26.78
N GLY A 77 2.20 -12.49 27.33
CA GLY A 77 1.22 -12.35 28.41
C GLY A 77 -0.13 -13.00 28.07
N ARG A 78 -0.65 -12.72 26.86
CA ARG A 78 -1.90 -13.33 26.32
C ARG A 78 -1.80 -14.81 25.97
N ARG A 79 -0.61 -15.42 26.03
CA ARG A 79 -0.34 -16.80 25.58
C ARG A 79 -0.55 -17.03 24.08
N HIS A 80 -0.26 -16.01 23.26
CA HIS A 80 -0.36 -16.06 21.79
C HIS A 80 1.00 -16.27 21.11
N LEU A 81 1.87 -17.07 21.74
CA LEU A 81 3.20 -17.34 21.21
C LEU A 81 3.11 -18.25 19.96
N CYS A 82 3.59 -17.74 18.82
CA CYS A 82 3.83 -18.52 17.59
C CYS A 82 5.33 -18.88 17.49
N LEU A 83 5.71 -19.75 16.56
CA LEU A 83 7.08 -20.31 16.43
C LEU A 83 8.23 -19.29 16.48
N HIS A 84 8.00 -18.13 15.89
CA HIS A 84 8.97 -17.04 15.71
C HIS A 84 8.51 -15.75 16.37
N SER A 85 7.57 -15.83 17.32
CA SER A 85 7.20 -14.67 18.13
C SER A 85 8.32 -14.33 19.13
N ASP A 86 8.41 -13.05 19.44
CA ASP A 86 9.10 -12.47 20.59
C ASP A 86 8.50 -12.95 21.92
N ILE A 87 9.34 -12.95 22.97
CA ILE A 87 8.91 -13.07 24.36
C ILE A 87 9.14 -11.76 25.11
N ASP A 88 8.07 -11.15 25.60
CA ASP A 88 8.13 -9.89 26.34
C ASP A 88 8.06 -10.13 27.85
N LEU A 89 9.09 -9.68 28.57
CA LEU A 89 9.29 -9.90 30.00
C LEU A 89 9.46 -8.58 30.76
N LEU A 90 8.71 -8.45 31.85
CA LEU A 90 8.92 -7.45 32.88
C LEU A 90 9.54 -8.13 34.11
N VAL A 91 10.80 -7.76 34.40
CA VAL A 91 11.52 -8.15 35.62
C VAL A 91 11.30 -7.06 36.66
N LEU A 92 10.53 -7.37 37.70
CA LEU A 92 10.08 -6.39 38.68
C LEU A 92 10.66 -6.65 40.06
N PHE A 93 11.47 -5.72 40.57
CA PHE A 93 12.09 -5.78 41.89
C PHE A 93 11.33 -4.96 42.94
N ASP A 94 11.21 -5.48 44.16
CA ASP A 94 10.77 -4.72 45.34
C ASP A 94 11.98 -4.21 46.14
N GLY A 95 12.85 -3.46 45.46
CA GLY A 95 14.11 -2.95 45.99
C GLY A 95 14.92 -2.19 44.94
N SER A 96 16.07 -1.64 45.34
CA SER A 96 17.02 -1.03 44.41
C SER A 96 17.62 -2.09 43.48
N ILE A 97 17.92 -1.68 42.24
CA ILE A 97 18.62 -2.52 41.27
C ILE A 97 20.11 -2.22 41.43
N ASP A 98 20.82 -3.09 42.14
CA ASP A 98 22.27 -2.98 42.36
C ASP A 98 23.01 -4.10 41.60
N ALA A 99 24.30 -4.29 41.90
CA ALA A 99 25.15 -5.23 41.16
C ALA A 99 24.69 -6.70 41.25
N ALA A 100 23.95 -7.09 42.29
CA ALA A 100 23.39 -8.43 42.44
C ALA A 100 22.18 -8.63 41.51
N GLU A 101 21.28 -7.65 41.46
CA GLU A 101 20.11 -7.63 40.59
C GLU A 101 20.53 -7.60 39.11
N GLU A 102 21.58 -6.85 38.76
CA GLU A 102 22.15 -6.88 37.41
C GLU A 102 22.71 -8.27 37.02
N ARG A 103 23.33 -8.99 37.97
CA ARG A 103 23.79 -10.37 37.73
C ARG A 103 22.61 -11.32 37.55
N PHE A 104 21.60 -11.22 38.41
CA PHE A 104 20.36 -11.98 38.29
C PHE A 104 19.73 -11.79 36.89
N VAL A 105 19.59 -10.53 36.43
CA VAL A 105 19.02 -10.22 35.10
C VAL A 105 19.86 -10.85 33.99
N LYS A 106 21.20 -10.76 34.05
CA LYS A 106 22.09 -11.38 33.04
C LYS A 106 21.96 -12.92 33.04
N SER A 107 21.95 -13.54 34.21
CA SER A 107 21.78 -14.99 34.37
C SER A 107 20.42 -15.49 33.88
N LEU A 108 19.39 -14.65 33.97
CA LEU A 108 18.06 -14.93 33.41
C LEU A 108 18.01 -14.77 31.88
N LEU A 109 18.57 -13.69 31.33
CA LEU A 109 18.40 -13.32 29.92
C LEU A 109 19.39 -13.99 28.97
N HIS A 110 20.65 -14.18 29.35
CA HIS A 110 21.66 -14.77 28.45
C HIS A 110 21.26 -16.16 27.93
N PRO A 111 20.74 -17.09 28.75
CA PRO A 111 20.30 -18.39 28.26
C PRO A 111 19.16 -18.30 27.24
N LEU A 112 18.29 -17.29 27.33
CA LEU A 112 17.19 -17.11 26.37
C LEU A 112 17.74 -16.71 24.99
N TRP A 113 18.74 -15.81 24.95
CA TRP A 113 19.42 -15.43 23.71
C TRP A 113 20.24 -16.58 23.13
N ASP A 114 20.91 -17.39 23.96
CA ASP A 114 21.65 -18.59 23.52
C ASP A 114 20.71 -19.64 22.90
N LEU A 115 19.45 -19.70 23.35
CA LEU A 115 18.39 -20.53 22.78
C LEU A 115 17.77 -19.94 21.50
N GLY A 116 18.17 -18.73 21.12
CA GLY A 116 17.70 -18.02 19.93
C GLY A 116 16.31 -17.40 20.07
N PHE A 117 15.89 -17.03 21.29
CA PHE A 117 14.71 -16.19 21.48
C PHE A 117 15.02 -14.73 21.16
N ASP A 118 14.05 -14.07 20.54
CA ASP A 118 13.96 -12.61 20.54
C ASP A 118 13.24 -12.19 21.83
N VAL A 119 13.90 -11.39 22.65
CA VAL A 119 13.44 -11.06 24.01
C VAL A 119 13.26 -9.55 24.11
N GLY A 120 12.02 -9.12 24.32
CA GLY A 120 11.71 -7.78 24.80
C GLY A 120 11.79 -7.76 26.32
N GLN A 121 12.68 -6.99 26.91
CA GLN A 121 12.78 -6.90 28.38
C GLN A 121 12.59 -5.47 28.90
N GLN A 122 11.91 -5.38 30.03
CA GLN A 122 11.92 -4.20 30.90
C GLN A 122 12.34 -4.63 32.30
N VAL A 123 13.30 -3.90 32.87
CA VAL A 123 13.72 -4.07 34.26
C VAL A 123 13.26 -2.83 35.01
N ARG A 124 12.47 -3.02 36.06
CA ARG A 124 11.82 -1.92 36.80
C ARG A 124 11.78 -2.21 38.29
N GLN A 125 11.65 -1.14 39.08
CA GLN A 125 11.38 -1.20 40.51
C GLN A 125 9.90 -0.96 40.77
N LEU A 126 9.32 -1.65 41.76
CA LEU A 126 7.91 -1.49 42.12
C LEU A 126 7.58 -0.05 42.55
N SER A 127 8.55 0.69 43.10
CA SER A 127 8.43 2.11 43.47
C SER A 127 8.12 3.03 42.28
N GLU A 128 8.56 2.66 41.07
CA GLU A 128 8.34 3.40 39.82
C GLU A 128 6.86 3.35 39.40
N PHE A 129 6.11 2.32 39.84
CA PHE A 129 4.71 2.13 39.47
C PHE A 129 3.73 3.04 40.22
N THR A 130 4.22 3.96 41.07
CA THR A 130 3.40 4.94 41.78
C THR A 130 2.90 6.09 40.89
N ARG A 131 3.50 6.27 39.70
CA ARG A 131 3.09 7.26 38.70
C ARG A 131 3.18 6.65 37.31
N ALA A 132 2.21 6.94 36.45
CA ALA A 132 2.22 6.43 35.08
C ALA A 132 3.39 7.00 34.26
N ASP A 133 4.11 6.12 33.57
CA ASP A 133 5.14 6.47 32.58
C ASP A 133 4.47 6.76 31.24
N THR A 134 4.33 8.05 30.91
CA THR A 134 3.67 8.50 29.67
C THR A 134 4.61 8.60 28.47
N ASP A 135 5.92 8.42 28.67
CA ASP A 135 6.92 8.60 27.62
C ASP A 135 7.03 7.36 26.71
N ASN A 136 6.49 6.21 27.17
CA ASN A 136 6.40 4.98 26.39
C ASN A 136 4.96 4.44 26.28
N PRO A 137 4.17 4.91 25.29
CA PRO A 137 2.81 4.44 25.04
C PRO A 137 2.67 2.93 24.81
N GLU A 138 3.66 2.30 24.15
CA GLU A 138 3.62 0.86 23.88
C GLU A 138 3.76 0.03 25.15
N PHE A 139 4.66 0.45 26.05
CA PHE A 139 4.80 -0.16 27.36
C PHE A 139 3.49 -0.07 28.16
N LEU A 140 2.87 1.12 28.22
CA LEU A 140 1.58 1.32 28.90
C LEU A 140 0.51 0.33 28.45
N VAL A 141 0.38 0.14 27.14
CA VAL A 141 -0.58 -0.80 26.55
C VAL A 141 -0.20 -2.26 26.83
N SER A 142 1.09 -2.60 26.76
CA SER A 142 1.58 -3.96 27.02
C SER A 142 1.24 -4.47 28.43
N LEU A 143 1.18 -3.56 29.41
CA LEU A 143 0.85 -3.90 30.79
C LEU A 143 -0.58 -4.43 30.92
N ALA A 144 -1.51 -4.06 30.04
CA ALA A 144 -2.89 -4.58 30.06
C ALA A 144 -2.96 -6.12 29.97
N ASP A 145 -1.90 -6.75 29.44
CA ASP A 145 -1.78 -8.19 29.26
C ASP A 145 -0.83 -8.85 30.27
N SER A 146 -0.57 -8.19 31.40
CA SER A 146 0.34 -8.69 32.43
C SER A 146 -0.09 -10.05 32.97
N ARG A 147 0.80 -11.03 32.89
CA ARG A 147 0.60 -12.39 33.41
C ARG A 147 1.78 -12.78 34.28
N PHE A 148 1.51 -13.06 35.55
CA PHE A 148 2.51 -13.62 36.45
C PHE A 148 3.06 -14.95 35.90
N LEU A 149 4.38 -15.09 35.87
CA LEU A 149 5.06 -16.34 35.52
C LEU A 149 5.53 -17.05 36.80
N PHE A 150 6.47 -16.43 37.52
CA PHE A 150 7.07 -16.98 38.73
C PHE A 150 7.86 -15.91 39.49
N GLY A 151 8.30 -16.23 40.71
CA GLY A 151 9.01 -15.34 41.63
C GLY A 151 8.16 -14.93 42.83
N ALA A 152 8.38 -13.73 43.35
CA ALA A 152 7.72 -13.21 44.53
C ALA A 152 6.27 -12.76 44.21
N ASP A 153 5.29 -13.61 44.53
CA ASP A 153 3.85 -13.37 44.31
C ASP A 153 3.34 -12.06 44.95
N GLU A 154 3.86 -11.67 46.12
CA GLU A 154 3.49 -10.41 46.78
C GLU A 154 3.86 -9.18 45.93
N VAL A 155 5.00 -9.22 45.23
CA VAL A 155 5.45 -8.13 44.35
C VAL A 155 4.48 -7.99 43.17
N PHE A 156 4.07 -9.12 42.59
CA PHE A 156 3.08 -9.13 41.50
C PHE A 156 1.72 -8.61 41.96
N ARG A 157 1.19 -9.04 43.12
CA ARG A 157 -0.11 -8.57 43.62
C ARG A 157 -0.14 -7.06 43.89
N ARG A 158 0.96 -6.50 44.41
CA ARG A 158 1.11 -5.05 44.61
C ARG A 158 1.16 -4.31 43.27
N PHE A 159 1.91 -4.82 42.30
CA PHE A 159 1.93 -4.30 40.93
C PHE A 159 0.55 -4.32 40.28
N ASP A 160 -0.14 -5.46 40.33
CA ASP A 160 -1.48 -5.63 39.74
C ASP A 160 -2.48 -4.64 40.34
N THR A 161 -2.41 -4.42 41.65
CA THR A 161 -3.22 -3.39 42.33
C THR A 161 -2.89 -1.98 41.84
N LEU A 162 -1.61 -1.63 41.68
CA LEU A 162 -1.18 -0.30 41.22
C LEU A 162 -1.60 -0.02 39.77
N VAL A 163 -1.58 -1.04 38.91
CA VAL A 163 -1.79 -0.88 37.46
C VAL A 163 -3.22 -1.15 37.02
N HIS A 164 -3.87 -2.20 37.54
CA HIS A 164 -5.14 -2.71 37.02
C HIS A 164 -6.38 -2.38 37.87
N SER A 165 -6.21 -1.86 39.09
CA SER A 165 -7.35 -1.49 39.94
C SER A 165 -8.21 -0.39 39.31
N SER A 166 -9.49 -0.32 39.70
CA SER A 166 -10.42 0.72 39.22
C SER A 166 -10.00 2.15 39.57
N GLN A 167 -9.14 2.32 40.59
CA GLN A 167 -8.57 3.60 41.04
C GLN A 167 -7.14 3.83 40.54
N SER A 168 -6.62 2.95 39.67
CA SER A 168 -5.26 3.03 39.14
C SER A 168 -5.01 4.35 38.41
N VAL A 169 -3.87 4.98 38.73
CA VAL A 169 -3.38 6.19 38.03
C VAL A 169 -2.91 5.88 36.59
N TRP A 170 -2.72 4.60 36.26
CA TRP A 170 -2.28 4.15 34.93
C TRP A 170 -3.43 4.04 33.93
N ARG A 171 -4.67 3.87 34.40
CA ARG A 171 -5.83 3.57 33.57
C ARG A 171 -6.08 4.59 32.45
N GLN A 172 -6.16 5.88 32.79
CA GLN A 172 -6.45 6.94 31.81
C GLN A 172 -5.27 7.15 30.82
N PRO A 173 -4.01 7.22 31.27
CA PRO A 173 -2.85 7.20 30.37
C PRO A 173 -2.84 6.00 29.41
N THR A 174 -3.12 4.79 29.89
CA THR A 174 -3.16 3.59 29.03
C THR A 174 -4.29 3.66 28.00
N ILE A 175 -5.47 4.15 28.36
CA ILE A 175 -6.56 4.37 27.40
C ILE A 175 -6.14 5.39 26.33
N ALA A 176 -5.59 6.54 26.74
CA ALA A 176 -5.15 7.57 25.80
C ALA A 176 -4.04 7.06 24.85
N ALA A 177 -3.05 6.33 25.39
CA ALA A 177 -2.00 5.68 24.62
C ALA A 177 -2.58 4.67 23.61
N LEU A 178 -3.50 3.82 24.05
CA LEU A 178 -4.15 2.83 23.19
C LEU A 178 -4.92 3.48 22.04
N LEU A 179 -5.70 4.54 22.31
CA LEU A 179 -6.46 5.27 21.29
C LEU A 179 -5.52 5.93 20.26
N SER A 180 -4.43 6.54 20.70
CA SER A 180 -3.43 7.16 19.80
C SER A 180 -2.78 6.10 18.90
N LEU A 181 -2.24 5.04 19.50
CA LEU A 181 -1.55 3.96 18.76
C LEU A 181 -2.49 3.26 17.77
N LEU A 182 -3.77 3.10 18.12
CA LEU A 182 -4.78 2.55 17.23
C LEU A 182 -5.02 3.46 16.03
N SER A 183 -5.23 4.76 16.25
CA SER A 183 -5.46 5.73 15.17
C SER A 183 -4.25 5.83 14.22
N ASP A 184 -3.04 5.89 14.77
CA ASP A 184 -1.82 6.00 13.97
C ASP A 184 -1.58 4.73 13.14
N ARG A 185 -1.80 3.55 13.72
CA ARG A 185 -1.71 2.27 12.99
C ARG A 185 -2.75 2.19 11.88
N HIS A 186 -4.03 2.47 12.16
CA HIS A 186 -5.08 2.44 11.14
C HIS A 186 -4.77 3.41 9.98
N ARG A 187 -4.17 4.57 10.25
CA ARG A 187 -3.76 5.54 9.23
C ARG A 187 -2.73 4.97 8.26
N GLN A 188 -1.77 4.17 8.73
CA GLN A 188 -0.76 3.49 7.88
C GLN A 188 -1.41 2.52 6.88
N TYR A 189 -2.61 2.04 7.20
CA TYR A 189 -3.41 1.09 6.44
C TYR A 189 -4.61 1.75 5.74
N ASN A 190 -4.56 3.07 5.55
CA ASN A 190 -5.61 3.86 4.90
C ASN A 190 -6.99 3.74 5.57
N ALA A 191 -7.02 3.35 6.85
CA ALA A 191 -8.19 3.10 7.67
C ALA A 191 -9.18 2.07 7.07
N THR A 192 -8.68 1.08 6.33
CA THR A 192 -9.53 0.05 5.71
C THR A 192 -9.04 -1.37 5.97
N ILE A 193 -10.00 -2.28 6.17
CA ILE A 193 -9.75 -3.72 6.32
C ILE A 193 -9.52 -4.41 4.97
N TYR A 194 -9.91 -3.79 3.86
CA TYR A 194 -10.06 -4.41 2.54
C TYR A 194 -8.77 -4.41 1.70
N GLN A 195 -7.64 -4.72 2.33
CA GLN A 195 -6.34 -4.86 1.65
C GLN A 195 -6.20 -6.25 1.02
N LEU A 196 -5.61 -6.31 -0.17
CA LEU A 196 -5.36 -7.57 -0.89
C LEU A 196 -4.27 -8.42 -0.25
N GLU A 197 -3.22 -7.79 0.30
CA GLU A 197 -2.12 -8.45 1.03
C GLU A 197 -2.03 -7.88 2.46
N PRO A 198 -3.00 -8.18 3.33
CA PRO A 198 -3.09 -7.53 4.65
C PRO A 198 -2.05 -8.05 5.64
N ASP A 199 -1.68 -7.23 6.62
CA ASP A 199 -0.94 -7.69 7.80
C ASP A 199 -1.89 -8.31 8.84
N ILE A 200 -1.67 -9.58 9.17
CA ILE A 200 -2.54 -10.38 10.06
C ILE A 200 -2.46 -9.91 11.53
N LYS A 201 -1.45 -9.10 11.87
CA LYS A 201 -1.24 -8.56 13.21
C LYS A 201 -1.69 -7.11 13.28
N GLU A 202 -1.21 -6.27 12.36
CA GLU A 202 -1.27 -4.81 12.48
C GLU A 202 -2.37 -4.15 11.63
N ALA A 203 -2.92 -4.80 10.60
CA ALA A 203 -3.99 -4.18 9.79
C ALA A 203 -5.27 -3.91 10.61
N PRO A 204 -6.12 -2.97 10.18
CA PRO A 204 -7.46 -2.80 10.74
C PRO A 204 -8.24 -4.13 10.74
N GLY A 205 -8.93 -4.44 11.83
CA GLY A 205 -9.67 -5.68 12.04
C GLY A 205 -8.82 -6.91 12.38
N ALA A 206 -7.50 -6.75 12.54
CA ALA A 206 -6.57 -7.86 12.78
C ALA A 206 -6.26 -8.09 14.28
N LEU A 207 -5.26 -8.94 14.60
CA LEU A 207 -4.97 -9.36 15.99
C LEU A 207 -4.72 -8.20 16.96
N ARG A 208 -4.12 -7.09 16.50
CA ARG A 208 -3.88 -5.92 17.37
C ARG A 208 -5.17 -5.21 17.76
N ASP A 209 -6.19 -5.22 16.90
CA ASP A 209 -7.53 -4.71 17.22
C ASP A 209 -8.28 -5.64 18.19
N VAL A 210 -8.12 -6.96 18.05
CA VAL A 210 -8.62 -7.92 19.05
C VAL A 210 -8.01 -7.63 20.42
N ALA A 211 -6.69 -7.44 20.49
CA ALA A 211 -6.02 -7.06 21.73
C ALA A 211 -6.54 -5.73 22.28
N ALA A 212 -6.70 -4.70 21.42
CA ALA A 212 -7.23 -3.40 21.82
C ALA A 212 -8.64 -3.51 22.41
N ILE A 213 -9.54 -4.28 21.79
CA ILE A 213 -10.89 -4.54 22.32
C ILE A 213 -10.81 -5.12 23.72
N ARG A 214 -10.02 -6.19 23.91
CA ARG A 214 -9.89 -6.85 25.22
C ARG A 214 -9.29 -5.91 26.28
N SER A 215 -8.27 -5.13 25.91
CA SER A 215 -7.68 -4.12 26.80
C SER A 215 -8.70 -3.04 27.17
N LEU A 216 -9.47 -2.52 26.21
CA LEU A 216 -10.53 -1.52 26.49
C LEU A 216 -11.61 -2.08 27.40
N VAL A 217 -12.07 -3.31 27.18
CA VAL A 217 -13.06 -3.97 28.06
C VAL A 217 -12.49 -4.12 29.48
N ALA A 218 -11.26 -4.62 29.63
CA ALA A 218 -10.62 -4.75 30.94
C ALA A 218 -10.41 -3.40 31.63
N LEU A 219 -10.00 -2.38 30.87
CA LEU A 219 -9.79 -1.01 31.32
C LEU A 219 -11.07 -0.21 31.49
N THR A 220 -12.26 -0.69 31.10
CA THR A 220 -13.53 0.00 31.33
C THR A 220 -14.37 -0.71 32.39
N GLN A 221 -14.28 -2.03 32.46
CA GLN A 221 -15.01 -2.91 33.39
C GLN A 221 -14.04 -3.65 34.35
N PRO A 222 -13.34 -2.95 35.27
CA PRO A 222 -12.31 -3.54 36.12
C PRO A 222 -12.89 -4.49 37.19
N ASP A 223 -14.07 -4.16 37.73
CA ASP A 223 -14.68 -4.82 38.90
C ASP A 223 -15.92 -5.68 38.53
N GLY A 224 -16.18 -5.87 37.22
CA GLY A 224 -17.38 -6.54 36.70
C GLY A 224 -17.08 -7.77 35.84
N THR A 225 -18.12 -8.45 35.38
CA THR A 225 -17.99 -9.50 34.36
C THR A 225 -17.53 -8.86 33.06
N ARG A 226 -16.26 -9.04 32.71
CA ARG A 226 -15.68 -8.59 31.44
C ARG A 226 -16.52 -9.17 30.31
N SER A 227 -17.26 -8.31 29.64
CA SER A 227 -18.07 -8.67 28.48
C SER A 227 -17.84 -7.65 27.40
N VAL A 228 -17.66 -8.11 26.16
CA VAL A 228 -17.65 -7.23 25.01
C VAL A 228 -19.04 -6.61 24.88
N PRO A 229 -19.18 -5.30 25.05
CA PRO A 229 -20.49 -4.72 25.24
C PRO A 229 -21.14 -4.41 23.90
N THR A 230 -22.35 -4.92 23.67
CA THR A 230 -23.04 -4.78 22.37
C THR A 230 -24.56 -4.69 22.52
N ALA A 231 -25.21 -4.12 21.50
CA ALA A 231 -26.66 -3.92 21.44
C ALA A 231 -27.47 -5.19 21.07
N SER A 232 -26.85 -6.35 20.78
CA SER A 232 -27.55 -7.50 20.17
C SER A 232 -27.15 -8.91 20.64
N GLY A 233 -26.14 -9.09 21.50
CA GLY A 233 -25.79 -10.41 22.06
C GLY A 233 -24.28 -10.71 22.14
N ARG A 234 -23.91 -11.97 22.42
CA ARG A 234 -22.54 -12.45 22.67
C ARG A 234 -21.67 -12.40 21.40
N LEU A 235 -21.06 -11.26 21.12
CA LEU A 235 -19.97 -11.13 20.14
C LEU A 235 -18.62 -11.61 20.70
N ASP A 236 -18.54 -11.99 21.98
CA ASP A 236 -17.36 -12.62 22.59
C ASP A 236 -16.93 -13.88 21.81
N GLU A 237 -17.89 -14.75 21.46
CA GLU A 237 -17.62 -15.97 20.68
C GLU A 237 -17.10 -15.65 19.27
N ALA A 238 -17.65 -14.61 18.64
CA ALA A 238 -17.21 -14.18 17.31
C ALA A 238 -15.80 -13.55 17.35
N LEU A 239 -15.46 -12.84 18.43
CA LEU A 239 -14.13 -12.30 18.66
C LEU A 239 -13.11 -13.42 18.90
N ASP A 240 -13.48 -14.42 19.71
CA ASP A 240 -12.67 -15.62 19.96
C ASP A 240 -12.43 -16.41 18.65
N GLU A 241 -13.46 -16.55 17.81
CA GLU A 241 -13.35 -17.19 16.49
C GLU A 241 -12.42 -16.41 15.54
N ALA A 242 -12.52 -15.07 15.53
CA ALA A 242 -11.62 -14.23 14.75
C ALA A 242 -10.16 -14.34 15.22
N GLU A 243 -9.94 -14.32 16.53
CA GLU A 243 -8.62 -14.49 17.14
C GLU A 243 -8.00 -15.86 16.80
N GLU A 244 -8.78 -16.93 16.95
CA GLU A 244 -8.38 -18.29 16.55
C GLU A 244 -8.03 -18.34 15.06
N PHE A 245 -8.85 -17.74 14.19
CA PHE A 245 -8.63 -17.71 12.75
C PHE A 245 -7.32 -16.99 12.39
N PHE A 246 -7.10 -15.77 12.89
CA PHE A 246 -5.89 -15.01 12.58
C PHE A 246 -4.62 -15.65 13.15
N LEU A 247 -4.68 -16.25 14.35
CA LEU A 247 -3.55 -17.01 14.91
C LEU A 247 -3.21 -18.24 14.06
N ARG A 248 -4.21 -18.95 13.53
CA ARG A 248 -3.97 -20.08 12.61
C ARG A 248 -3.25 -19.63 11.34
N ILE A 249 -3.67 -18.52 10.73
CA ILE A 249 -3.00 -17.96 9.55
C ILE A 249 -1.56 -17.57 9.91
N ARG A 250 -1.36 -16.75 10.94
CA ARG A 250 -0.05 -16.28 11.38
C ARG A 250 0.91 -17.44 11.63
N SER A 251 0.44 -18.50 12.25
CA SER A 251 1.25 -19.67 12.56
C SER A 251 1.70 -20.44 11.32
N ILE A 252 0.83 -20.54 10.30
CA ILE A 252 1.18 -21.10 9.00
C ILE A 252 2.24 -20.22 8.32
N VAL A 253 2.05 -18.89 8.28
CA VAL A 253 3.02 -17.96 7.66
C VAL A 253 4.39 -18.06 8.33
N HIS A 254 4.43 -18.13 9.66
CA HIS A 254 5.65 -18.36 10.44
C HIS A 254 6.32 -19.71 10.09
N LEU A 255 5.53 -20.79 9.96
CA LEU A 255 6.04 -22.11 9.62
C LEU A 255 6.67 -22.15 8.21
N GLU A 256 6.02 -21.56 7.21
CA GLU A 256 6.52 -21.55 5.83
C GLU A 256 7.80 -20.72 5.68
N ASN A 257 7.90 -19.60 6.40
CA ASN A 257 8.98 -18.63 6.22
C ASN A 257 10.15 -18.81 7.20
N GLY A 258 9.95 -19.52 8.31
CA GLY A 258 11.00 -19.72 9.32
C GLY A 258 11.38 -18.46 10.09
N ARG A 259 10.50 -17.44 10.15
CA ARG A 259 10.75 -16.13 10.79
C ARG A 259 9.44 -15.43 11.20
N ASN A 260 9.56 -14.32 11.93
CA ASN A 260 8.43 -13.46 12.33
C ASN A 260 7.97 -12.62 11.15
N LEU A 261 6.94 -13.09 10.44
CA LEU A 261 6.38 -12.40 9.29
C LEU A 261 4.85 -12.42 9.39
N ASN A 262 4.23 -11.25 9.27
CA ASN A 262 2.79 -11.08 9.49
C ASN A 262 2.02 -10.67 8.21
N GLY A 263 2.72 -10.34 7.12
CA GLY A 263 2.11 -10.01 5.83
C GLY A 263 1.55 -11.25 5.12
N LEU A 264 0.25 -11.22 4.81
CA LEU A 264 -0.45 -12.25 4.04
C LEU A 264 -0.34 -11.97 2.54
N SER A 265 0.88 -12.11 2.00
CA SER A 265 1.14 -11.94 0.58
C SER A 265 0.37 -12.94 -0.29
N PHE A 266 0.25 -12.68 -1.58
CA PHE A 266 -0.41 -13.57 -2.52
C PHE A 266 0.15 -15.00 -2.54
N ASP A 267 1.46 -15.16 -2.33
CA ASP A 267 2.10 -16.48 -2.22
C ASP A 267 1.70 -17.17 -0.91
N HIS A 268 1.66 -16.42 0.20
CA HIS A 268 1.22 -16.94 1.49
C HIS A 268 -0.26 -17.29 1.50
N GLN A 269 -1.10 -16.53 0.80
CA GLN A 269 -2.53 -16.81 0.66
C GLN A 269 -2.77 -18.18 0.04
N GLU A 270 -2.03 -18.55 -1.01
CA GLU A 270 -2.14 -19.87 -1.63
C GLU A 270 -1.76 -20.98 -0.63
N ALA A 271 -0.63 -20.84 0.04
CA ALA A 271 -0.17 -21.82 1.03
C ALA A 271 -1.15 -22.00 2.19
N VAL A 272 -1.68 -20.88 2.71
CA VAL A 272 -2.69 -20.88 3.78
C VAL A 272 -4.00 -21.51 3.29
N ALA A 273 -4.48 -21.14 2.10
CA ALA A 273 -5.72 -21.66 1.54
C ALA A 273 -5.65 -23.18 1.29
N GLU A 274 -4.50 -23.67 0.82
CA GLU A 274 -4.25 -25.10 0.65
C GLU A 274 -4.28 -25.83 2.01
N ARG A 275 -3.58 -25.30 3.02
CA ARG A 275 -3.54 -25.91 4.36
C ARG A 275 -4.89 -25.87 5.07
N PHE A 276 -5.68 -24.81 4.88
CA PHE A 276 -7.05 -24.72 5.40
C PHE A 276 -8.03 -25.63 4.65
N GLY A 277 -7.65 -26.16 3.48
CA GLY A 277 -8.57 -26.92 2.64
C GLY A 277 -9.69 -26.04 2.07
N SER A 278 -9.39 -24.77 1.78
CA SER A 278 -10.37 -23.81 1.25
C SER A 278 -11.05 -24.36 -0.02
N PRO A 279 -12.37 -24.16 -0.18
CA PRO A 279 -13.10 -24.64 -1.33
C PRO A 279 -12.66 -23.91 -2.61
N GLY A 280 -12.58 -24.63 -3.73
CA GLY A 280 -12.20 -24.07 -5.03
C GLY A 280 -11.52 -25.11 -5.91
N VAL A 281 -11.78 -25.04 -7.22
CA VAL A 281 -11.18 -25.96 -8.21
C VAL A 281 -9.74 -25.55 -8.52
N GLU A 282 -9.51 -24.25 -8.74
CA GLU A 282 -8.21 -23.66 -9.03
C GLU A 282 -7.66 -22.89 -7.83
N ALA A 283 -6.35 -22.64 -7.80
CA ALA A 283 -5.68 -21.91 -6.71
C ALA A 283 -6.33 -20.55 -6.42
N GLY A 284 -6.70 -19.80 -7.47
CA GLY A 284 -7.38 -18.50 -7.32
C GLY A 284 -8.72 -18.59 -6.59
N GLY A 285 -9.53 -19.62 -6.86
CA GLY A 285 -10.82 -19.81 -6.19
C GLY A 285 -10.66 -20.17 -4.71
N LYS A 286 -9.62 -20.95 -4.36
CA LYS A 286 -9.31 -21.27 -2.96
C LYS A 286 -8.86 -20.06 -2.17
N VAL A 287 -8.05 -19.20 -2.79
CA VAL A 287 -7.62 -17.91 -2.20
C VAL A 287 -8.81 -16.98 -2.00
N GLU A 288 -9.69 -16.86 -2.99
CA GLU A 288 -10.90 -16.04 -2.86
C GLU A 288 -11.78 -16.52 -1.69
N ALA A 289 -11.96 -17.84 -1.53
CA ALA A 289 -12.69 -18.41 -0.41
C ALA A 289 -12.02 -18.11 0.95
N LEU A 290 -10.69 -18.22 1.04
CA LEU A 290 -9.93 -17.84 2.23
C LEU A 290 -10.14 -16.36 2.57
N MET A 291 -9.94 -15.48 1.58
CA MET A 291 -10.02 -14.04 1.77
C MET A 291 -11.44 -13.57 2.09
N SER A 292 -12.47 -14.24 1.57
CA SER A 292 -13.86 -13.98 1.98
C SER A 292 -14.07 -14.24 3.48
N VAL A 293 -13.46 -15.28 4.03
CA VAL A 293 -13.53 -15.58 5.48
C VAL A 293 -12.66 -14.59 6.26
N TYR A 294 -11.50 -14.19 5.72
CA TYR A 294 -10.66 -13.13 6.31
C TYR A 294 -11.44 -11.82 6.50
N PHE A 295 -12.05 -11.29 5.44
CA PHE A 295 -12.80 -10.02 5.52
C PHE A 295 -14.05 -10.14 6.38
N HIS A 296 -14.62 -11.34 6.51
CA HIS A 296 -15.71 -11.59 7.47
C HIS A 296 -15.24 -11.38 8.91
N HIS A 297 -14.14 -12.03 9.33
CA HIS A 297 -13.59 -11.86 10.67
C HIS A 297 -13.10 -10.43 10.92
N ALA A 298 -12.39 -9.83 9.97
CA ALA A 298 -11.90 -8.45 10.12
C ALA A 298 -13.03 -7.44 10.33
N ARG A 299 -14.16 -7.62 9.64
CA ARG A 299 -15.36 -6.77 9.81
C ARG A 299 -16.03 -6.97 11.16
N ILE A 300 -16.10 -8.21 11.66
CA ILE A 300 -16.60 -8.50 13.01
C ILE A 300 -15.75 -7.76 14.04
N VAL A 301 -14.43 -7.88 13.94
CA VAL A 301 -13.49 -7.19 14.84
C VAL A 301 -13.67 -5.67 14.76
N GLY A 302 -13.74 -5.10 13.55
CA GLY A 302 -13.99 -3.66 13.36
C GLY A 302 -15.28 -3.18 14.03
N ARG A 303 -16.40 -3.85 13.79
CA ARG A 303 -17.70 -3.51 14.41
C ARG A 303 -17.66 -3.58 15.94
N ILE A 304 -16.98 -4.59 16.50
CA ILE A 304 -16.82 -4.73 17.94
C ILE A 304 -15.95 -3.60 18.49
N LEU A 305 -14.86 -3.26 17.80
CA LEU A 305 -13.96 -2.19 18.18
C LEU A 305 -14.67 -0.84 18.20
N ASP A 306 -15.44 -0.51 17.16
CA ASP A 306 -16.21 0.75 17.10
C ASP A 306 -17.20 0.87 18.26
N SER A 307 -17.86 -0.26 18.62
CA SER A 307 -18.72 -0.34 19.79
C SER A 307 -17.96 -0.09 21.09
N ALA A 308 -16.76 -0.68 21.24
CA ALA A 308 -15.92 -0.48 22.43
C ALA A 308 -15.41 0.97 22.53
N LEU A 309 -14.99 1.56 21.41
CA LEU A 309 -14.52 2.95 21.34
C LEU A 309 -15.63 3.94 21.72
N SER A 310 -16.86 3.69 21.26
CA SER A 310 -18.03 4.52 21.57
C SER A 310 -18.36 4.56 23.07
N GLN A 311 -17.96 3.54 23.85
CA GLN A 311 -18.17 3.54 25.30
C GLN A 311 -17.11 4.29 26.09
N VAL A 312 -15.90 4.34 25.54
CA VAL A 312 -14.77 5.04 26.15
C VAL A 312 -14.89 6.54 25.91
N ASN A 313 -15.36 6.91 24.71
CA ASN A 313 -15.66 8.28 24.31
C ASN A 313 -17.17 8.41 24.06
N PRO A 314 -18.02 8.35 25.10
CA PRO A 314 -19.44 8.54 24.90
C PRO A 314 -19.65 9.93 24.30
N SER A 315 -20.25 9.98 23.11
CA SER A 315 -20.71 11.24 22.54
C SER A 315 -21.50 11.97 23.63
N ALA A 316 -21.20 13.25 23.85
CA ALA A 316 -21.93 14.07 24.81
C ALA A 316 -23.44 13.82 24.61
N SER A 317 -24.23 13.75 25.69
CA SER A 317 -25.66 13.46 25.58
C SER A 317 -26.39 14.60 24.85
N VAL A 318 -26.32 14.60 23.52
CA VAL A 318 -27.02 15.54 22.67
C VAL A 318 -28.47 15.11 22.71
N ARG A 319 -29.33 16.02 23.17
CA ARG A 319 -30.77 15.79 23.17
C ARG A 319 -31.21 15.47 21.74
N PRO A 320 -31.92 14.35 21.51
CA PRO A 320 -32.34 13.99 20.16
C PRO A 320 -33.17 15.10 19.52
N GLU A 321 -32.77 15.54 18.33
CA GLU A 321 -33.44 16.59 17.57
C GLU A 321 -34.09 16.00 16.30
N PRO A 322 -35.33 16.40 15.95
CA PRO A 322 -35.96 15.97 14.70
C PRO A 322 -35.28 16.67 13.52
N VAL A 323 -34.84 15.90 12.54
CA VAL A 323 -34.07 16.38 11.37
C VAL A 323 -34.73 16.06 10.03
N GLY A 324 -35.91 15.44 10.07
CA GLY A 324 -36.68 15.10 8.88
C GLY A 324 -37.89 14.22 9.20
N ASP A 325 -38.64 13.85 8.17
CA ASP A 325 -39.75 12.90 8.32
C ASP A 325 -39.21 11.54 8.77
N ASN A 326 -39.66 11.08 9.94
CA ASN A 326 -39.20 9.85 10.59
C ASN A 326 -37.70 9.80 10.94
N LEU A 327 -37.02 10.95 11.02
CA LEU A 327 -35.57 11.02 11.31
C LEU A 327 -35.28 11.89 12.53
N ARG A 328 -34.35 11.44 13.36
CA ARG A 328 -33.79 12.20 14.49
C ARG A 328 -32.27 12.11 14.49
N ARG A 329 -31.61 13.15 14.98
CA ARG A 329 -30.16 13.19 15.21
C ARG A 329 -29.88 13.18 16.70
N SER A 330 -28.90 12.37 17.12
CA SER A 330 -28.35 12.31 18.48
C SER A 330 -26.83 12.38 18.43
N GLY A 331 -26.17 12.24 19.59
CA GLY A 331 -24.70 12.15 19.66
C GLY A 331 -24.13 10.91 18.94
N GLU A 332 -24.94 9.88 18.70
CA GLU A 332 -24.55 8.67 17.97
C GLU A 332 -24.80 8.77 16.45
N GLY A 333 -25.40 9.86 15.98
CA GLY A 333 -25.70 10.08 14.57
C GLY A 333 -27.19 10.12 14.24
N VAL A 334 -27.52 9.90 12.96
CA VAL A 334 -28.91 9.95 12.46
C VAL A 334 -29.59 8.59 12.65
N SER A 335 -30.83 8.60 13.16
CA SER A 335 -31.63 7.41 13.39
C SER A 335 -33.09 7.53 12.95
N PHE A 336 -33.74 6.39 12.71
CA PHE A 336 -35.19 6.32 12.51
C PHE A 336 -35.94 6.56 13.84
N VAL A 337 -37.03 7.33 13.78
CA VAL A 337 -37.94 7.53 14.93
C VAL A 337 -38.88 6.35 15.09
N ASP A 338 -39.53 5.92 14.00
CA ASP A 338 -40.42 4.77 13.90
C ASP A 338 -39.80 3.73 12.95
N THR A 339 -39.22 2.68 13.53
CA THR A 339 -38.58 1.57 12.81
C THR A 339 -39.60 0.68 12.11
N VAL A 340 -40.84 0.60 12.59
CA VAL A 340 -41.92 -0.17 11.93
C VAL A 340 -42.27 0.53 10.62
N ARG A 341 -42.50 1.85 10.67
CA ARG A 341 -42.74 2.66 9.46
C ARG A 341 -41.56 2.58 8.49
N ALA A 342 -40.33 2.71 8.98
CA ALA A 342 -39.13 2.59 8.15
C ALA A 342 -39.04 1.21 7.47
N SER A 343 -39.46 0.14 8.17
CA SER A 343 -39.41 -1.24 7.67
C SER A 343 -40.47 -1.59 6.62
N LEU A 344 -41.33 -0.64 6.28
CA LEU A 344 -42.34 -0.74 5.23
C LEU A 344 -42.09 0.24 4.07
N GLN A 345 -41.09 1.13 4.21
CA GLN A 345 -40.84 2.24 3.29
C GLN A 345 -39.34 2.35 2.95
N PRO A 346 -38.76 1.41 2.19
CA PRO A 346 -37.32 1.39 1.86
C PRO A 346 -36.85 2.67 1.14
N ARG A 347 -37.76 3.32 0.39
CA ARG A 347 -37.53 4.63 -0.24
C ARG A 347 -37.06 5.74 0.71
N THR A 348 -37.35 5.64 2.02
CA THR A 348 -36.96 6.67 3.00
C THR A 348 -35.55 6.47 3.54
N TRP A 349 -34.91 5.31 3.28
CA TRP A 349 -33.63 4.96 3.91
C TRP A 349 -32.48 5.85 3.42
N LEU A 350 -32.51 6.26 2.16
CA LEU A 350 -31.55 7.22 1.62
C LEU A 350 -31.61 8.58 2.34
N GLY A 351 -32.77 8.94 2.90
CA GLY A 351 -32.94 10.15 3.71
C GLY A 351 -32.04 10.18 4.93
N VAL A 352 -31.77 9.02 5.56
CA VAL A 352 -30.87 8.93 6.71
C VAL A 352 -29.46 9.37 6.32
N PHE A 353 -28.94 8.83 5.20
CA PHE A 353 -27.59 9.12 4.72
C PHE A 353 -27.47 10.55 4.20
N GLN A 354 -28.51 11.07 3.54
CA GLN A 354 -28.57 12.45 3.09
C GLN A 354 -28.49 13.42 4.28
N VAL A 355 -29.28 13.19 5.33
CA VAL A 355 -29.23 14.05 6.53
C VAL A 355 -27.89 13.91 7.25
N ALA A 356 -27.32 12.69 7.29
CA ALA A 356 -26.04 12.43 7.92
C ALA A 356 -24.88 13.19 7.24
N ILE A 357 -24.81 13.17 5.90
CA ILE A 357 -23.79 13.93 5.15
C ILE A 357 -24.01 15.45 5.26
N ASP A 358 -25.26 15.92 5.19
CA ASP A 358 -25.57 17.36 5.27
C ASP A 358 -25.30 17.94 6.67
N SER A 359 -25.31 17.09 7.70
CA SER A 359 -25.10 17.48 9.11
C SER A 359 -23.70 17.13 9.64
N ASP A 360 -22.80 16.65 8.77
CA ASP A 360 -21.45 16.19 9.10
C ASP A 360 -21.44 15.24 10.32
N CYS A 361 -22.27 14.21 10.27
CA CYS A 361 -22.39 13.22 11.34
C CYS A 361 -22.60 11.81 10.76
N PRO A 362 -22.28 10.75 11.52
CA PRO A 362 -22.49 9.38 11.05
C PRO A 362 -23.96 9.00 11.03
N VAL A 363 -24.26 7.89 10.35
CA VAL A 363 -25.51 7.17 10.58
C VAL A 363 -25.36 6.34 11.85
N SER A 364 -26.37 6.38 12.72
CA SER A 364 -26.31 5.64 13.98
C SER A 364 -26.12 4.13 13.77
N PRO A 365 -25.32 3.44 14.62
CA PRO A 365 -25.12 1.99 14.53
C PRO A 365 -26.43 1.20 14.55
N GLU A 366 -27.42 1.66 15.33
CA GLU A 366 -28.76 1.07 15.41
C GLU A 366 -29.47 1.07 14.05
N THR A 367 -29.31 2.16 13.29
CA THR A 367 -29.95 2.34 11.98
C THR A 367 -29.25 1.55 10.90
N LEU A 368 -27.91 1.48 10.95
CA LEU A 368 -27.12 0.61 10.08
C LEU A 368 -27.50 -0.86 10.28
N ALA A 369 -27.56 -1.32 11.54
CA ALA A 369 -28.00 -2.68 11.88
C ALA A 369 -29.47 -2.94 11.50
N PHE A 370 -30.33 -1.93 11.55
CA PHE A 370 -31.71 -2.03 11.05
C PHE A 370 -31.73 -2.26 9.54
N ILE A 371 -30.98 -1.47 8.77
CA ILE A 371 -30.88 -1.58 7.31
C ILE A 371 -30.33 -2.95 6.91
N GLU A 372 -29.28 -3.43 7.57
CA GLU A 372 -28.69 -4.76 7.33
C GLU A 372 -29.73 -5.87 7.51
N ARG A 373 -30.53 -5.82 8.60
CA ARG A 373 -31.54 -6.83 8.95
C ARG A 373 -32.77 -6.82 8.03
N HIS A 374 -33.19 -5.65 7.56
CA HIS A 374 -34.44 -5.50 6.81
C HIS A 374 -34.24 -5.43 5.29
N GLY A 375 -33.01 -5.17 4.82
CA GLY A 375 -32.72 -4.88 3.42
C GLY A 375 -33.08 -6.01 2.45
N ASP A 376 -32.94 -7.28 2.85
CA ASP A 376 -33.16 -8.45 1.97
C ASP A 376 -34.62 -8.66 1.54
N ARG A 377 -35.55 -7.85 2.08
CA ARG A 377 -36.97 -7.88 1.71
C ARG A 377 -37.29 -7.15 0.41
N TYR A 378 -36.35 -6.37 -0.12
CA TYR A 378 -36.59 -5.40 -1.18
C TYR A 378 -35.76 -5.64 -2.42
N THR A 379 -36.31 -5.23 -3.55
CA THR A 379 -35.65 -5.20 -4.85
C THR A 379 -35.06 -3.82 -5.12
N PRO A 380 -34.15 -3.69 -6.11
CA PRO A 380 -33.57 -2.39 -6.45
C PRO A 380 -34.60 -1.31 -6.85
N ASP A 381 -35.77 -1.69 -7.36
CA ASP A 381 -36.83 -0.75 -7.77
C ASP A 381 -37.60 -0.18 -6.56
N ASP A 382 -37.67 -0.91 -5.44
CA ASP A 382 -38.36 -0.45 -4.23
C ASP A 382 -37.67 0.76 -3.57
N PHE A 383 -36.37 0.93 -3.80
CA PHE A 383 -35.59 2.08 -3.34
C PHE A 383 -35.77 3.32 -4.23
N PHE A 384 -36.18 3.15 -5.49
CA PHE A 384 -36.31 4.23 -6.49
C PHE A 384 -37.69 4.24 -7.19
N PRO A 385 -38.81 4.31 -6.44
CA PRO A 385 -40.14 4.22 -7.02
C PRO A 385 -40.48 5.43 -7.90
N GLY A 386 -40.02 6.63 -7.52
CA GLY A 386 -40.40 7.90 -8.14
C GLY A 386 -39.23 8.70 -8.71
N VAL A 387 -39.53 9.90 -9.20
CA VAL A 387 -38.51 10.88 -9.63
C VAL A 387 -37.81 11.48 -8.40
N THR A 388 -38.57 11.72 -7.32
CA THR A 388 -38.05 12.28 -6.06
C THR A 388 -36.89 11.48 -5.47
N GLU A 389 -37.00 10.15 -5.39
CA GLU A 389 -35.93 9.31 -4.82
C GLU A 389 -34.71 9.23 -5.74
N ARG A 390 -34.91 9.25 -7.06
CA ARG A 390 -33.82 9.26 -8.04
C ARG A 390 -33.03 10.57 -7.95
N ASP A 391 -33.73 11.70 -7.94
CA ASP A 391 -33.10 13.02 -7.79
C ASP A 391 -32.40 13.16 -6.43
N GLN A 392 -32.98 12.57 -5.37
CA GLN A 392 -32.34 12.52 -4.06
C GLN A 392 -31.01 11.76 -4.12
N PHE A 393 -30.97 10.62 -4.82
CA PHE A 393 -29.75 9.85 -4.97
C PHE A 393 -28.69 10.58 -5.79
N LEU A 394 -29.07 11.29 -6.84
CA LEU A 394 -28.13 12.11 -7.60
C LEU A 394 -27.55 13.25 -6.76
N ARG A 395 -28.36 13.94 -5.96
CA ARG A 395 -27.87 14.95 -5.00
C ARG A 395 -26.98 14.36 -3.90
N PHE A 396 -27.26 13.13 -3.48
CA PHE A 396 -26.42 12.40 -2.54
C PHE A 396 -25.03 12.13 -3.15
N LEU A 397 -24.97 11.76 -4.44
CA LEU A 397 -23.74 11.47 -5.17
C LEU A 397 -22.93 12.71 -5.60
N THR A 398 -23.38 13.93 -5.34
CA THR A 398 -22.56 15.12 -5.58
C THR A 398 -21.27 15.06 -4.74
N PRO A 399 -20.06 15.17 -5.33
CA PRO A 399 -18.79 15.15 -4.60
C PRO A 399 -18.76 16.16 -3.46
N LYS A 400 -18.57 15.68 -2.22
CA LYS A 400 -18.47 16.52 -1.02
C LYS A 400 -17.81 15.74 0.13
N PRO A 401 -17.23 16.43 1.13
CA PRO A 401 -16.75 15.77 2.34
C PRO A 401 -17.83 14.88 2.98
N GLY A 402 -17.46 13.70 3.47
CA GLY A 402 -18.41 12.74 4.06
C GLY A 402 -19.02 11.73 3.07
N LEU A 403 -18.87 11.92 1.75
CA LEU A 403 -19.50 11.04 0.75
C LEU A 403 -18.96 9.62 0.80
N TYR A 404 -17.65 9.47 0.95
CA TYR A 404 -17.00 8.17 1.10
C TYR A 404 -17.50 7.43 2.33
N GLU A 405 -17.59 8.11 3.47
CA GLU A 405 -18.00 7.54 4.75
C GLU A 405 -19.44 7.01 4.66
N ARG A 406 -20.36 7.80 4.08
CA ARG A 406 -21.75 7.37 3.89
C ARG A 406 -21.87 6.23 2.88
N LEU A 407 -21.15 6.27 1.76
CA LEU A 407 -21.15 5.16 0.80
C LEU A 407 -20.57 3.88 1.40
N SER A 408 -19.53 4.00 2.24
CA SER A 408 -18.92 2.88 2.96
C SER A 408 -19.90 2.29 3.98
N GLU A 409 -20.59 3.12 4.76
CA GLU A 409 -21.67 2.67 5.66
C GLU A 409 -22.79 1.94 4.88
N MET A 410 -23.19 2.45 3.71
CA MET A 410 -24.17 1.79 2.84
C MET A 410 -23.64 0.44 2.32
N HIS A 411 -22.36 0.37 1.96
CA HIS A 411 -21.70 -0.82 1.43
C HIS A 411 -21.57 -1.92 2.50
N GLU A 412 -21.02 -1.58 3.66
CA GLU A 412 -20.75 -2.51 4.77
C GLU A 412 -22.02 -3.11 5.38
N ASN A 413 -23.13 -2.38 5.31
CA ASN A 413 -24.46 -2.84 5.77
C ASN A 413 -25.31 -3.39 4.61
N GLY A 414 -24.70 -3.55 3.43
CA GLY A 414 -25.25 -4.20 2.24
C GLY A 414 -26.33 -3.40 1.52
N LEU A 415 -26.63 -2.17 1.92
CA LEU A 415 -27.61 -1.31 1.24
C LEU A 415 -27.17 -0.98 -0.18
N LEU A 416 -25.91 -0.58 -0.37
CA LEU A 416 -25.37 -0.21 -1.68
C LEU A 416 -25.48 -1.37 -2.68
N GLY A 417 -25.11 -2.57 -2.27
CA GLY A 417 -25.22 -3.79 -3.11
C GLY A 417 -26.67 -4.24 -3.38
N ARG A 418 -27.63 -3.88 -2.51
CA ARG A 418 -29.07 -4.13 -2.75
C ARG A 418 -29.66 -3.10 -3.70
N MET A 419 -29.24 -1.84 -3.56
CA MET A 419 -29.59 -0.77 -4.50
C MET A 419 -28.93 -1.01 -5.86
N PHE A 420 -27.76 -1.62 -5.94
CA PHE A 420 -27.04 -1.88 -7.19
C PHE A 420 -26.46 -3.30 -7.20
N PRO A 421 -27.23 -4.29 -7.67
CA PRO A 421 -26.75 -5.67 -7.79
C PRO A 421 -25.48 -5.81 -8.65
N GLU A 422 -25.25 -4.87 -9.57
CA GLU A 422 -24.03 -4.77 -10.36
C GLU A 422 -22.80 -4.52 -9.48
N PHE A 423 -22.90 -3.62 -8.51
CA PHE A 423 -21.83 -3.33 -7.55
C PHE A 423 -21.64 -4.49 -6.56
N ARG A 424 -22.73 -5.17 -6.18
CA ARG A 424 -22.66 -6.36 -5.30
C ARG A 424 -21.76 -7.46 -5.86
N LYS A 425 -21.61 -7.56 -7.19
CA LYS A 425 -20.74 -8.58 -7.81
C LYS A 425 -19.26 -8.42 -7.51
N ILE A 426 -18.83 -7.22 -7.12
CA ILE A 426 -17.43 -6.94 -6.76
C ILE A 426 -17.22 -6.85 -5.24
N TYR A 427 -18.22 -7.23 -4.44
CA TYR A 427 -18.14 -7.23 -2.97
C TYR A 427 -16.98 -8.11 -2.47
N CYS A 428 -16.04 -7.51 -1.75
CA CYS A 428 -14.80 -8.13 -1.25
C CYS A 428 -14.03 -8.90 -2.34
N ARG A 429 -14.15 -8.48 -3.61
CA ARG A 429 -13.59 -9.21 -4.74
C ARG A 429 -12.08 -9.03 -4.75
N VAL A 430 -11.37 -10.11 -4.46
CA VAL A 430 -9.91 -10.19 -4.56
C VAL A 430 -9.55 -10.46 -6.02
N ILE A 431 -8.81 -9.54 -6.61
CA ILE A 431 -8.24 -9.71 -7.94
C ILE A 431 -6.75 -9.60 -7.81
N ARG A 432 -6.07 -10.63 -8.31
CA ARG A 432 -4.61 -10.65 -8.40
C ARG A 432 -4.20 -9.83 -9.62
N ASP A 433 -4.50 -8.54 -9.57
CA ASP A 433 -3.91 -7.62 -10.51
C ASP A 433 -2.72 -6.92 -9.86
N PHE A 434 -1.86 -6.44 -10.72
CA PHE A 434 -0.56 -5.94 -10.32
C PHE A 434 -0.66 -4.57 -9.66
N TYR A 435 -1.75 -3.82 -9.81
CA TYR A 435 -1.76 -2.41 -9.42
C TYR A 435 -2.47 -2.22 -8.07
N HIS A 436 -3.57 -2.92 -7.83
CA HIS A 436 -4.45 -2.57 -6.71
C HIS A 436 -3.94 -3.15 -5.39
N LYS A 437 -3.90 -2.29 -4.36
CA LYS A 437 -3.66 -2.72 -2.97
C LYS A 437 -4.95 -3.17 -2.27
N TYR A 438 -6.11 -2.84 -2.81
CA TYR A 438 -7.42 -3.02 -2.18
C TYR A 438 -8.35 -3.93 -3.00
N THR A 439 -9.39 -4.48 -2.38
CA THR A 439 -10.46 -5.17 -3.11
C THR A 439 -11.16 -4.20 -4.06
N VAL A 440 -11.78 -4.71 -5.13
CA VAL A 440 -12.30 -3.87 -6.22
C VAL A 440 -13.37 -2.88 -5.74
N ASP A 441 -14.25 -3.33 -4.85
CA ASP A 441 -15.27 -2.49 -4.21
C ASP A 441 -14.65 -1.39 -3.34
N GLU A 442 -13.65 -1.73 -2.53
CA GLU A 442 -12.96 -0.74 -1.70
C GLU A 442 -12.17 0.27 -2.54
N HIS A 443 -11.43 -0.21 -3.55
CA HIS A 443 -10.74 0.67 -4.49
C HIS A 443 -11.69 1.69 -5.08
N THR A 444 -12.88 1.25 -5.50
CA THR A 444 -13.93 2.14 -6.02
C THR A 444 -14.34 3.22 -5.01
N LEU A 445 -14.57 2.84 -3.74
CA LEU A 445 -14.94 3.79 -2.69
C LEU A 445 -13.79 4.76 -2.36
N LEU A 446 -12.56 4.27 -2.28
CA LEU A 446 -11.35 5.09 -2.08
C LEU A 446 -11.13 6.07 -3.23
N THR A 447 -11.43 5.68 -4.47
CA THR A 447 -11.40 6.61 -5.61
C THR A 447 -12.43 7.72 -5.43
N ILE A 448 -13.64 7.42 -4.98
CA ILE A 448 -14.66 8.44 -4.67
C ILE A 448 -14.22 9.34 -3.51
N ARG A 449 -13.53 8.79 -2.50
CA ARG A 449 -12.93 9.56 -1.40
C ARG A 449 -11.94 10.59 -1.91
N ASN A 450 -11.00 10.18 -2.77
CA ASN A 450 -9.97 11.06 -3.32
C ASN A 450 -10.59 12.20 -4.14
N LEU A 451 -11.63 11.91 -4.92
CA LEU A 451 -12.41 12.94 -5.61
C LEU A 451 -13.11 13.89 -4.62
N SER A 452 -13.75 13.34 -3.59
CA SER A 452 -14.50 14.11 -2.58
C SER A 452 -13.60 15.03 -1.75
N THR A 453 -12.34 14.65 -1.51
CA THR A 453 -11.35 15.50 -0.85
C THR A 453 -11.08 16.79 -1.64
N LEU A 454 -11.12 16.74 -2.98
CA LEU A 454 -10.93 17.93 -3.83
C LEU A 454 -12.09 18.94 -3.69
N ALA A 455 -13.27 18.49 -3.27
CA ALA A 455 -14.44 19.32 -3.02
C ALA A 455 -14.42 20.01 -1.63
N SER A 456 -13.41 19.75 -0.81
CA SER A 456 -13.30 20.37 0.51
C SER A 456 -12.98 21.87 0.38
N PRO A 457 -13.77 22.78 1.00
CA PRO A 457 -13.56 24.22 0.91
C PRO A 457 -12.18 24.69 1.41
N ASP A 458 -11.63 23.97 2.39
CA ASP A 458 -10.36 24.32 3.05
C ASP A 458 -9.14 23.64 2.40
N SER A 459 -9.33 22.83 1.35
CA SER A 459 -8.21 22.14 0.71
C SER A 459 -7.35 23.11 -0.09
N THR A 460 -6.10 23.29 0.36
CA THR A 460 -5.04 23.95 -0.43
C THR A 460 -4.29 22.98 -1.33
N VAL A 461 -4.56 21.68 -1.20
CA VAL A 461 -3.94 20.62 -1.97
C VAL A 461 -4.59 20.56 -3.35
N ARG A 462 -3.78 20.58 -4.41
CA ARG A 462 -4.22 20.35 -5.79
C ARG A 462 -5.31 21.32 -6.29
N GLN A 463 -5.21 22.60 -5.91
CA GLN A 463 -6.17 23.66 -6.27
C GLN A 463 -6.59 23.64 -7.74
N ARG A 464 -5.65 23.41 -8.66
CA ARG A 464 -5.90 23.33 -10.11
C ARG A 464 -6.94 22.27 -10.51
N PHE A 465 -6.98 21.14 -9.81
CA PHE A 465 -7.97 20.08 -10.02
C PHE A 465 -9.28 20.37 -9.29
N SER A 466 -9.22 20.96 -8.09
CA SER A 466 -10.42 21.45 -7.39
C SER A 466 -11.19 22.50 -8.22
N SER A 467 -10.49 23.38 -8.94
CA SER A 467 -11.11 24.33 -9.87
C SER A 467 -11.85 23.61 -11.00
N ILE A 468 -11.25 22.59 -11.62
CA ILE A 468 -11.92 21.78 -12.66
C ILE A 468 -13.20 21.15 -12.11
N LEU A 469 -13.15 20.61 -10.89
CA LEU A 469 -14.32 19.99 -10.25
C LEU A 469 -15.45 21.01 -10.03
N GLY A 470 -15.11 22.24 -9.62
CA GLY A 470 -16.07 23.32 -9.43
C GLY A 470 -16.70 23.87 -10.72
N GLU A 471 -16.11 23.57 -11.88
CA GLU A 471 -16.63 23.97 -13.20
C GLU A 471 -17.56 22.92 -13.83
N LEU A 472 -17.74 21.74 -13.22
CA LEU A 472 -18.63 20.71 -13.76
C LEU A 472 -20.11 21.07 -13.51
N ASP A 473 -20.92 21.03 -14.56
CA ASP A 473 -22.37 21.23 -14.46
C ASP A 473 -23.06 20.05 -13.75
N ASP A 474 -22.66 18.81 -14.08
CA ASP A 474 -23.25 17.57 -13.56
C ASP A 474 -22.18 16.69 -12.82
N PRO A 475 -21.67 17.13 -11.65
CA PRO A 475 -20.58 16.45 -10.95
C PRO A 475 -20.96 15.10 -10.34
N GLU A 476 -22.25 14.77 -10.22
CA GLU A 476 -22.69 13.41 -9.83
C GLU A 476 -22.39 12.36 -10.90
N LEU A 477 -22.22 12.75 -12.18
CA LEU A 477 -21.94 11.81 -13.27
C LEU A 477 -20.55 11.18 -13.14
N ILE A 478 -19.55 11.93 -12.66
CA ILE A 478 -18.23 11.36 -12.39
C ILE A 478 -18.29 10.38 -11.21
N VAL A 479 -19.11 10.64 -10.19
CA VAL A 479 -19.28 9.69 -9.07
C VAL A 479 -20.01 8.43 -9.53
N LEU A 480 -21.02 8.54 -10.41
CA LEU A 480 -21.64 7.38 -11.04
C LEU A 480 -20.64 6.60 -11.90
N ALA A 481 -19.81 7.28 -12.69
CA ALA A 481 -18.76 6.63 -13.47
C ALA A 481 -17.79 5.88 -12.56
N LEU A 482 -17.32 6.52 -11.49
CA LEU A 482 -16.44 5.90 -10.49
C LEU A 482 -17.09 4.69 -9.82
N LEU A 483 -18.33 4.80 -9.36
CA LEU A 483 -19.04 3.70 -8.71
C LEU A 483 -19.13 2.43 -9.58
N PHE A 484 -19.11 2.60 -10.90
CA PHE A 484 -19.25 1.49 -11.86
C PHE A 484 -18.04 1.25 -12.76
N HIS A 485 -16.91 1.95 -12.60
CA HIS A 485 -15.80 1.85 -13.57
C HIS A 485 -15.18 0.45 -13.62
N ASP A 486 -15.14 -0.22 -12.48
CA ASP A 486 -14.44 -1.50 -12.30
C ASP A 486 -15.36 -2.69 -12.00
N VAL A 487 -16.69 -2.51 -12.04
CA VAL A 487 -17.64 -3.61 -11.75
C VAL A 487 -17.49 -4.80 -12.71
N GLY A 488 -16.95 -4.57 -13.92
CA GLY A 488 -16.67 -5.58 -14.92
C GLY A 488 -15.56 -6.57 -14.55
N LYS A 489 -14.71 -6.23 -13.54
CA LYS A 489 -13.66 -7.12 -13.05
C LYS A 489 -14.17 -8.37 -12.32
N TRP A 490 -15.50 -8.52 -12.20
CA TRP A 490 -16.12 -9.78 -11.78
C TRP A 490 -15.87 -10.95 -12.75
N THR A 491 -15.43 -10.68 -13.99
CA THR A 491 -15.03 -11.69 -15.00
C THR A 491 -13.59 -11.51 -15.46
N ASN A 492 -13.02 -12.55 -16.10
CA ASN A 492 -11.69 -12.49 -16.72
C ASN A 492 -11.69 -11.85 -18.13
N LYS A 493 -12.74 -11.11 -18.51
CA LYS A 493 -12.82 -10.41 -19.80
C LYS A 493 -12.23 -9.00 -19.70
N ASN A 494 -12.21 -8.26 -20.81
CA ASN A 494 -11.94 -6.82 -20.78
C ASN A 494 -12.92 -6.14 -19.81
N HIS A 495 -12.41 -5.71 -18.65
CA HIS A 495 -13.26 -5.23 -17.56
C HIS A 495 -13.93 -3.91 -17.91
N ALA A 496 -13.27 -3.01 -18.66
CA ALA A 496 -13.86 -1.74 -19.07
C ALA A 496 -15.11 -1.96 -19.94
N GLU A 497 -15.03 -2.87 -20.93
CA GLU A 497 -16.19 -3.20 -21.78
C GLU A 497 -17.33 -3.86 -20.99
N GLU A 498 -16.99 -4.76 -20.06
CA GLU A 498 -17.97 -5.41 -19.21
C GLU A 498 -18.62 -4.42 -18.21
N SER A 499 -17.85 -3.48 -17.66
CA SER A 499 -18.35 -2.39 -16.82
C SER A 499 -19.34 -1.51 -17.59
N VAL A 500 -19.02 -1.13 -18.83
CA VAL A 500 -19.95 -0.41 -19.72
C VAL A 500 -21.23 -1.21 -19.99
N ARG A 501 -21.11 -2.52 -20.22
CA ARG A 501 -22.29 -3.38 -20.41
C ARG A 501 -23.17 -3.41 -19.16
N MET A 502 -22.55 -3.44 -17.97
CA MET A 502 -23.25 -3.52 -16.69
C MET A 502 -23.88 -2.20 -16.26
N VAL A 503 -23.24 -1.06 -16.52
CA VAL A 503 -23.71 0.26 -16.06
C VAL A 503 -25.02 0.71 -16.72
N SER A 504 -25.35 0.16 -17.90
CA SER A 504 -26.56 0.55 -18.62
C SER A 504 -27.86 0.30 -17.82
N ALA A 505 -27.94 -0.82 -17.09
CA ALA A 505 -29.12 -1.15 -16.28
C ALA A 505 -29.35 -0.19 -15.09
N PRO A 506 -28.36 0.08 -14.22
CA PRO A 506 -28.54 1.02 -13.11
C PRO A 506 -28.80 2.46 -13.59
N LEU A 507 -28.15 2.94 -14.65
CA LEU A 507 -28.42 4.29 -15.16
C LEU A 507 -29.84 4.44 -15.71
N ARG A 508 -30.37 3.42 -16.40
CA ARG A 508 -31.77 3.43 -16.86
C ARG A 508 -32.76 3.39 -15.69
N ARG A 509 -32.45 2.63 -14.64
CA ARG A 509 -33.26 2.57 -13.41
C ARG A 509 -33.31 3.91 -12.68
N LEU A 510 -32.19 4.63 -12.67
CA LEU A 510 -32.08 6.01 -12.19
C LEU A 510 -32.67 7.05 -13.16
N ARG A 511 -33.14 6.64 -14.35
CA ARG A 511 -33.70 7.51 -15.41
C ARG A 511 -32.76 8.64 -15.83
N ILE A 512 -31.46 8.36 -15.88
CA ILE A 512 -30.45 9.30 -16.39
C ILE A 512 -30.74 9.61 -17.87
N ALA A 513 -30.57 10.88 -18.24
CA ALA A 513 -30.76 11.33 -19.61
C ALA A 513 -29.81 10.59 -20.58
N PRO A 514 -30.25 10.28 -21.82
CA PRO A 514 -29.41 9.53 -22.77
C PRO A 514 -28.02 10.14 -23.02
N GLU A 515 -27.91 11.46 -23.02
CA GLU A 515 -26.67 12.21 -23.17
C GLU A 515 -25.71 11.94 -22.00
N ALA A 516 -26.20 12.05 -20.78
CA ALA A 516 -25.45 11.78 -19.56
C ALA A 516 -25.05 10.30 -19.45
N ILE A 517 -25.91 9.36 -19.88
CA ILE A 517 -25.54 7.93 -20.00
C ILE A 517 -24.33 7.77 -20.91
N ARG A 518 -24.32 8.42 -22.09
CA ARG A 518 -23.18 8.35 -23.02
C ARG A 518 -21.90 8.93 -22.42
N THR A 519 -22.00 9.93 -21.56
CA THR A 519 -20.84 10.48 -20.82
C THR A 519 -20.32 9.49 -19.78
N VAL A 520 -21.19 8.90 -18.95
CA VAL A 520 -20.79 7.88 -17.97
C VAL A 520 -20.19 6.65 -18.65
N GLU A 521 -20.82 6.13 -19.71
CA GLU A 521 -20.29 5.02 -20.50
C GLU A 521 -18.94 5.37 -21.16
N PHE A 522 -18.74 6.62 -21.60
CA PHE A 522 -17.46 7.09 -22.13
C PHE A 522 -16.36 7.06 -21.06
N LEU A 523 -16.64 7.63 -19.88
CA LEU A 523 -15.69 7.67 -18.77
C LEU A 523 -15.28 6.26 -18.35
N ILE A 524 -16.24 5.36 -18.18
CA ILE A 524 -15.98 3.96 -17.82
C ILE A 524 -15.20 3.25 -18.93
N ARG A 525 -15.53 3.47 -20.21
CA ARG A 525 -14.81 2.81 -21.31
C ARG A 525 -13.34 3.22 -21.38
N HIS A 526 -13.04 4.48 -21.08
CA HIS A 526 -11.74 5.08 -21.32
C HIS A 526 -10.99 5.46 -20.03
N HIS A 527 -11.41 4.95 -18.87
CA HIS A 527 -10.83 5.33 -17.56
C HIS A 527 -9.33 5.10 -17.44
N LEU A 528 -8.75 4.16 -18.21
CA LEU A 528 -7.31 3.90 -18.23
C LEU A 528 -6.56 4.69 -19.32
N GLU A 529 -7.25 5.28 -20.30
CA GLU A 529 -6.59 5.86 -21.47
C GLU A 529 -5.76 7.10 -21.10
N MET A 530 -6.21 7.89 -20.13
CA MET A 530 -5.49 9.10 -19.74
C MET A 530 -4.23 8.78 -18.92
N SER A 531 -4.28 7.81 -18.01
CA SER A 531 -3.08 7.38 -17.26
C SER A 531 -2.05 6.74 -18.20
N VAL A 532 -2.50 5.96 -19.18
CA VAL A 532 -1.63 5.43 -20.25
C VAL A 532 -1.01 6.57 -21.06
N ALA A 533 -1.83 7.53 -21.52
CA ALA A 533 -1.33 8.66 -22.32
C ALA A 533 -0.40 9.58 -21.53
N ALA A 534 -0.66 9.81 -20.24
CA ALA A 534 0.15 10.70 -19.40
C ALA A 534 1.44 10.05 -18.91
N PHE A 535 1.40 8.76 -18.50
CA PHE A 535 2.51 8.13 -17.77
C PHE A 535 3.29 7.10 -18.58
N ARG A 536 2.72 6.56 -19.67
CA ARG A 536 3.36 5.51 -20.49
C ARG A 536 3.74 5.98 -21.89
N ARG A 537 3.21 7.12 -22.34
CA ARG A 537 3.57 7.78 -23.61
C ARG A 537 4.38 9.04 -23.33
N ASP A 538 4.99 9.58 -24.38
CA ASP A 538 5.61 10.90 -24.30
C ASP A 538 4.51 11.96 -24.31
N SER A 539 4.10 12.43 -23.13
CA SER A 539 3.07 13.47 -22.96
C SER A 539 3.45 14.79 -23.63
N GLU A 540 4.72 14.96 -24.00
CA GLU A 540 5.25 16.15 -24.68
C GLU A 540 5.13 16.05 -26.21
N ASP A 541 4.73 14.89 -26.74
CA ASP A 541 4.42 14.74 -28.16
C ASP A 541 3.03 15.30 -28.46
N PRO A 542 2.92 16.37 -29.28
CA PRO A 542 1.64 16.95 -29.69
C PRO A 542 0.74 15.98 -30.45
N GLU A 543 1.29 14.91 -31.03
CA GLU A 543 0.45 13.87 -31.63
C GLU A 543 -0.34 13.11 -30.55
N VAL A 544 0.27 12.86 -29.37
CA VAL A 544 -0.42 12.23 -28.23
C VAL A 544 -1.57 13.12 -27.77
N ALA A 545 -1.33 14.42 -27.55
CA ALA A 545 -2.38 15.37 -27.19
C ALA A 545 -3.47 15.47 -28.26
N ARG A 546 -3.11 15.45 -29.56
CA ARG A 546 -4.08 15.49 -30.67
C ARG A 546 -4.93 14.22 -30.75
N GLN A 547 -4.33 13.05 -30.61
CA GLN A 547 -5.04 11.77 -30.57
C GLN A 547 -5.97 11.72 -29.36
N PHE A 548 -5.49 12.19 -28.20
CA PHE A 548 -6.28 12.24 -26.98
C PHE A 548 -7.44 13.24 -27.10
N ALA A 549 -7.23 14.41 -27.72
CA ALA A 549 -8.30 15.38 -28.00
C ALA A 549 -9.39 14.78 -28.90
N ARG A 550 -9.00 14.02 -29.94
CA ARG A 550 -9.96 13.28 -30.78
C ARG A 550 -10.73 12.22 -30.00
N LEU A 551 -10.09 11.56 -29.04
CA LEU A 551 -10.73 10.56 -28.18
C LEU A 551 -11.77 11.19 -27.26
N VAL A 552 -11.40 12.24 -26.51
CA VAL A 552 -12.30 12.87 -25.52
C VAL A 552 -13.43 13.65 -26.18
N GLY A 553 -13.14 14.35 -27.27
CA GLY A 553 -14.10 15.06 -28.12
C GLY A 553 -14.71 16.33 -27.53
N THR A 554 -14.94 16.39 -26.21
CA THR A 554 -15.52 17.57 -25.52
C THR A 554 -14.73 17.97 -24.28
N GLU A 555 -14.84 19.24 -23.91
CA GLU A 555 -14.23 19.82 -22.70
C GLU A 555 -14.70 19.08 -21.44
N ASP A 556 -16.00 18.87 -21.27
CA ASP A 556 -16.56 18.21 -20.07
C ASP A 556 -16.02 16.79 -19.88
N ARG A 557 -15.88 16.03 -20.97
CA ARG A 557 -15.31 14.68 -20.92
C ARG A 557 -13.84 14.70 -20.55
N LEU A 558 -13.08 15.69 -21.04
CA LEU A 558 -11.68 15.87 -20.67
C LEU A 558 -11.56 16.20 -19.18
N LYS A 559 -12.37 17.13 -18.67
CA LYS A 559 -12.42 17.52 -17.25
C LYS A 559 -12.74 16.31 -16.36
N MET A 560 -13.83 15.61 -16.66
CA MET A 560 -14.25 14.44 -15.88
C MET A 560 -13.23 13.29 -15.96
N LEU A 561 -12.67 13.00 -17.14
CA LEU A 561 -11.67 11.93 -17.28
C LEU A 561 -10.36 12.27 -16.56
N CYS A 562 -9.95 13.54 -16.54
CA CYS A 562 -8.80 14.01 -15.79
C CYS A 562 -8.98 13.80 -14.27
N LEU A 563 -10.11 14.24 -13.72
CA LEU A 563 -10.43 14.06 -12.30
C LEU A 563 -10.58 12.58 -11.93
N LEU A 564 -11.22 11.79 -12.79
CA LEU A 564 -11.37 10.34 -12.62
C LEU A 564 -9.99 9.70 -12.53
N THR A 565 -9.12 9.99 -13.49
CA THR A 565 -7.76 9.44 -13.56
C THR A 565 -6.92 9.84 -12.34
N LEU A 566 -6.98 11.10 -11.93
CA LEU A 566 -6.29 11.58 -10.73
C LEU A 566 -6.73 10.81 -9.48
N ALA A 567 -8.05 10.68 -9.29
CA ALA A 567 -8.62 10.00 -8.14
C ALA A 567 -8.29 8.50 -8.13
N ASP A 568 -8.35 7.86 -9.30
CA ASP A 568 -8.14 6.41 -9.48
C ASP A 568 -6.68 6.04 -9.23
N VAL A 569 -5.74 6.77 -9.83
CA VAL A 569 -4.29 6.57 -9.64
C VAL A 569 -3.89 6.78 -8.18
N GLN A 570 -4.54 7.70 -7.46
CA GLN A 570 -4.32 7.90 -6.04
C GLN A 570 -4.91 6.77 -5.16
N ALA A 571 -5.97 6.10 -5.62
CA ALA A 571 -6.63 5.03 -4.86
C ALA A 571 -5.85 3.71 -4.92
N VAL A 572 -5.03 3.51 -5.96
CA VAL A 572 -4.11 2.36 -6.09
C VAL A 572 -3.23 2.21 -4.85
N SER A 573 -2.51 3.28 -4.47
CA SER A 573 -1.79 3.39 -3.21
C SER A 573 -1.47 4.86 -2.90
N PRO A 574 -1.23 5.23 -1.62
CA PRO A 574 -0.87 6.60 -1.25
C PRO A 574 0.40 7.14 -1.93
N GLU A 575 1.31 6.25 -2.34
CA GLU A 575 2.60 6.59 -2.95
C GLU A 575 2.54 6.58 -4.49
N THR A 576 1.48 6.04 -5.08
CA THR A 576 1.39 5.85 -6.54
C THR A 576 1.33 7.18 -7.28
N LEU A 577 0.62 8.17 -6.74
CA LEU A 577 0.47 9.49 -7.35
C LEU A 577 1.53 10.45 -6.80
N THR A 578 2.67 10.51 -7.48
CA THR A 578 3.77 11.43 -7.14
C THR A 578 3.52 12.84 -7.70
N PRO A 579 4.15 13.89 -7.14
CA PRO A 579 4.06 15.26 -7.68
C PRO A 579 4.41 15.35 -9.17
N TRP A 580 5.36 14.53 -9.63
CA TRP A 580 5.72 14.44 -11.04
C TRP A 580 4.62 13.82 -11.90
N LYS A 581 3.98 12.71 -11.47
CA LYS A 581 2.83 12.13 -12.19
C LYS A 581 1.66 13.12 -12.23
N GLU A 582 1.40 13.86 -11.16
CA GLU A 582 0.40 14.93 -11.18
C GLU A 582 0.69 15.98 -12.24
N GLU A 583 1.96 16.37 -12.40
CA GLU A 583 2.37 17.35 -13.41
C GLU A 583 2.21 16.82 -14.84
N LEU A 584 2.56 15.55 -15.09
CA LEU A 584 2.33 14.92 -16.38
C LEU A 584 0.84 14.87 -16.74
N LEU A 585 0.00 14.50 -15.78
CA LEU A 585 -1.45 14.46 -15.96
C LEU A 585 -2.01 15.85 -16.26
N TRP A 586 -1.56 16.86 -15.50
CA TRP A 586 -1.96 18.25 -15.69
C TRP A 586 -1.53 18.79 -17.06
N ARG A 587 -0.29 18.51 -17.49
CA ARG A 587 0.21 18.94 -18.79
C ARG A 587 -0.58 18.33 -19.93
N LEU A 588 -0.84 17.02 -19.90
CA LEU A 588 -1.70 16.37 -20.91
C LEU A 588 -3.09 17.00 -20.94
N TYR A 589 -3.68 17.30 -19.77
CA TYR A 589 -4.96 17.99 -19.67
C TYR A 589 -4.91 19.36 -20.37
N VAL A 590 -3.93 20.21 -20.04
CA VAL A 590 -3.80 21.57 -20.61
C VAL A 590 -3.55 21.50 -22.13
N ASP A 591 -2.64 20.65 -22.60
CA ASP A 591 -2.34 20.52 -24.02
C ASP A 591 -3.56 20.02 -24.82
N THR A 592 -4.31 19.07 -24.26
CA THR A 592 -5.56 18.58 -24.87
C THR A 592 -6.65 19.64 -24.84
N TYR A 593 -6.80 20.37 -23.73
CA TYR A 593 -7.76 21.45 -23.56
C TYR A 593 -7.54 22.56 -24.59
N ASN A 594 -6.28 22.99 -24.74
CA ASN A 594 -5.87 23.96 -25.74
C ASN A 594 -6.16 23.44 -27.15
N HIS A 595 -5.99 22.14 -27.42
CA HIS A 595 -6.35 21.55 -28.71
C HIS A 595 -7.86 21.57 -29.01
N LEU A 596 -8.70 21.39 -27.98
CA LEU A 596 -10.15 21.40 -28.13
C LEU A 596 -10.71 22.82 -28.29
N THR A 597 -10.12 23.80 -27.59
CA THR A 597 -10.63 25.17 -27.48
C THR A 597 -9.95 26.15 -28.45
N LEU A 598 -8.72 25.86 -28.86
CA LEU A 598 -7.92 26.66 -29.79
C LEU A 598 -7.47 25.77 -30.95
N GLY A 599 -7.44 26.30 -32.17
CA GLY A 599 -6.91 25.60 -33.34
C GLY A 599 -5.39 25.39 -33.25
N TYR A 600 -4.95 24.49 -32.38
CA TYR A 600 -3.56 24.17 -32.00
C TYR A 600 -2.66 23.80 -33.20
N GLY A 601 -3.26 23.50 -34.35
CA GLY A 601 -2.55 23.28 -35.61
C GLY A 601 -1.74 24.50 -36.09
N ASP A 602 -2.27 25.72 -35.89
CA ASP A 602 -1.59 26.93 -36.37
C ASP A 602 -0.46 27.37 -35.42
N GLU A 603 -0.63 27.16 -34.10
CA GLU A 603 0.40 27.51 -33.11
C GLU A 603 1.55 26.50 -33.05
N VAL A 604 1.36 25.17 -33.15
CA VAL A 604 2.50 24.22 -33.08
C VAL A 604 3.43 24.31 -34.29
N ILE A 605 2.88 24.58 -35.48
CA ILE A 605 3.68 24.88 -36.68
C ILE A 605 4.42 26.22 -36.48
N ALA A 606 3.75 27.21 -35.87
CA ALA A 606 4.38 28.47 -35.51
C ALA A 606 5.45 28.30 -34.43
N THR A 607 5.28 27.46 -33.40
CA THR A 607 6.23 27.24 -32.28
C THR A 607 7.42 26.40 -32.69
N ALA A 608 7.26 25.38 -33.54
CA ALA A 608 8.42 24.65 -34.09
C ALA A 608 9.25 25.54 -35.04
N ARG A 609 8.58 26.37 -35.86
CA ARG A 609 9.25 27.39 -36.68
C ARG A 609 9.83 28.51 -35.82
N SER A 610 9.16 28.90 -34.74
CA SER A 610 9.57 29.94 -33.80
C SER A 610 10.74 29.49 -32.92
N ASN A 611 10.79 28.22 -32.48
CA ASN A 611 11.93 27.64 -31.76
C ASN A 611 13.17 27.62 -32.65
N MET A 612 13.03 27.21 -33.93
CA MET A 612 14.14 27.31 -34.89
C MET A 612 14.54 28.77 -35.19
N SER A 613 13.57 29.68 -35.25
CA SER A 613 13.84 31.12 -35.47
C SER A 613 14.50 31.76 -34.25
N GLY A 614 14.06 31.41 -33.04
CA GLY A 614 14.58 31.85 -31.75
C GLY A 614 15.96 31.27 -31.45
N LEU A 615 16.21 30.00 -31.82
CA LEU A 615 17.52 29.34 -31.79
C LEU A 615 18.50 29.97 -32.80
N ARG A 616 18.02 30.57 -33.89
CA ARG A 616 18.88 31.35 -34.80
C ARG A 616 19.10 32.78 -34.29
N ALA A 617 18.08 33.40 -33.72
CA ALA A 617 18.10 34.79 -33.26
C ALA A 617 18.94 34.99 -31.99
N HIS A 618 18.91 34.04 -31.04
CA HIS A 618 19.65 34.11 -29.77
C HIS A 618 20.91 33.24 -29.76
N ARG A 619 21.42 32.92 -30.95
CA ARG A 619 22.63 32.11 -31.15
C ARG A 619 23.85 32.84 -30.56
N PRO A 620 24.62 32.21 -29.66
CA PRO A 620 25.89 32.75 -29.20
C PRO A 620 26.83 33.00 -30.39
N THR A 621 27.59 34.09 -30.35
CA THR A 621 28.52 34.47 -31.44
C THR A 621 29.53 33.37 -31.77
N GLU A 622 29.87 32.55 -30.77
CA GLU A 622 30.83 31.45 -30.85
C GLU A 622 30.31 30.22 -31.61
N ILE A 623 29.00 30.06 -31.83
CA ILE A 623 28.39 28.87 -32.47
C ILE A 623 27.86 29.22 -33.84
N SER A 624 28.47 28.76 -34.94
CA SER A 624 28.01 29.10 -36.29
C SER A 624 26.64 28.49 -36.63
N GLU A 625 25.90 29.09 -37.57
CA GLU A 625 24.63 28.52 -38.05
C GLU A 625 24.81 27.13 -38.67
N HIS A 626 25.95 26.89 -39.33
CA HIS A 626 26.32 25.57 -39.84
C HIS A 626 26.40 24.54 -38.71
N GLN A 627 27.06 24.86 -37.60
CA GLN A 627 27.19 23.94 -36.46
C GLN A 627 25.83 23.62 -35.82
N VAL A 628 24.91 24.58 -35.77
CA VAL A 628 23.54 24.33 -35.30
C VAL A 628 22.83 23.34 -36.23
N SER A 629 22.86 23.60 -37.54
CA SER A 629 22.20 22.71 -38.53
C SER A 629 22.80 21.31 -38.53
N GLU A 630 24.12 21.21 -38.51
CA GLU A 630 24.86 19.95 -38.56
C GLU A 630 24.66 19.11 -37.29
N PHE A 631 24.61 19.73 -36.11
CA PHE A 631 24.32 19.02 -34.86
C PHE A 631 22.89 18.48 -34.80
N LEU A 632 21.92 19.27 -35.28
CA LEU A 632 20.50 18.89 -35.27
C LEU A 632 20.17 17.83 -36.32
N GLU A 633 21.00 17.65 -37.34
CA GLU A 633 20.76 16.70 -38.40
C GLU A 633 20.80 15.26 -37.88
N GLY A 634 19.69 14.53 -38.03
CA GLY A 634 19.53 13.16 -37.52
C GLY A 634 18.89 13.07 -36.14
N LEU A 635 18.88 14.16 -35.35
CA LEU A 635 18.12 14.20 -34.09
C LEU A 635 16.61 14.18 -34.34
N PRO A 636 15.81 13.55 -33.46
CA PRO A 636 14.37 13.53 -33.61
C PRO A 636 13.79 14.94 -33.38
N GLN A 637 12.72 15.30 -34.10
CA GLN A 637 12.08 16.63 -33.97
C GLN A 637 11.66 16.98 -32.53
N ARG A 638 11.38 15.96 -31.70
CA ARG A 638 11.07 16.13 -30.27
C ARG A 638 12.19 16.81 -29.48
N TYR A 639 13.45 16.67 -29.89
CA TYR A 639 14.59 17.31 -29.22
C TYR A 639 14.43 18.83 -29.08
N LEU A 640 13.98 19.51 -30.15
CA LEU A 640 13.74 20.96 -30.16
C LEU A 640 12.54 21.42 -29.30
N ARG A 641 11.80 20.47 -28.73
CA ARG A 641 10.68 20.72 -27.81
C ARG A 641 11.05 20.39 -26.37
N LEU A 642 11.82 19.32 -26.18
CA LEU A 642 12.25 18.82 -24.88
C LEU A 642 13.35 19.67 -24.25
N VAL A 643 14.17 20.33 -25.08
CA VAL A 643 15.38 21.02 -24.63
C VAL A 643 15.28 22.50 -24.94
N GLU A 644 15.50 23.33 -23.93
CA GLU A 644 15.47 24.78 -24.09
C GLU A 644 16.62 25.27 -25.00
N PRO A 645 16.43 26.38 -25.74
CA PRO A 645 17.44 26.88 -26.68
C PRO A 645 18.84 27.06 -26.09
N ARG A 646 18.95 27.47 -24.81
CA ARG A 646 20.24 27.62 -24.13
C ARG A 646 20.97 26.29 -23.98
N THR A 647 20.28 25.29 -23.44
CA THR A 647 20.80 23.93 -23.27
C THR A 647 21.15 23.27 -24.62
N ILE A 648 20.42 23.59 -25.70
CA ILE A 648 20.79 23.15 -27.06
C ILE A 648 22.18 23.67 -27.45
N TYR A 649 22.49 24.94 -27.14
CA TYR A 649 23.82 25.48 -27.41
C TYR A 649 24.88 24.79 -26.57
N ASP A 650 24.61 24.49 -25.30
CA ASP A 650 25.53 23.76 -24.44
C ASP A 650 25.80 22.36 -24.99
N HIS A 651 24.79 21.64 -25.47
CA HIS A 651 24.98 20.35 -26.14
C HIS A 651 25.83 20.47 -27.41
N ILE A 652 25.64 21.52 -28.21
CA ILE A 652 26.50 21.80 -29.37
C ILE A 652 27.95 22.01 -28.91
N LEU A 653 28.17 22.82 -27.87
CA LEU A 653 29.51 23.07 -27.33
C LEU A 653 30.17 21.79 -26.80
N LEU A 654 29.43 20.97 -26.06
CA LEU A 654 29.90 19.67 -25.57
C LEU A 654 30.28 18.73 -26.72
N SER A 655 29.54 18.75 -27.83
CA SER A 655 29.80 17.88 -28.99
C SER A 655 31.02 18.28 -29.85
N ARG A 656 31.56 19.49 -29.67
CA ARG A 656 32.68 20.00 -30.48
C ARG A 656 33.97 19.25 -30.20
N ASN A 657 34.65 18.83 -31.29
CA ASN A 657 35.94 18.14 -31.23
C ASN A 657 35.93 17.00 -30.20
N LEU A 658 34.81 16.26 -30.15
CA LEU A 658 34.63 15.17 -29.21
C LEU A 658 35.43 13.97 -29.70
N GLU A 659 36.47 13.62 -28.97
CA GLU A 659 37.37 12.52 -29.33
C GLU A 659 36.68 11.15 -29.18
N PRO A 660 37.20 10.11 -29.88
CA PRO A 660 37.04 8.69 -29.64
C PRO A 660 36.46 8.31 -28.29
N ASP A 661 37.28 8.69 -27.31
CA ASP A 661 37.25 8.24 -25.93
C ASP A 661 36.78 9.28 -24.93
N GLU A 662 36.06 10.28 -25.41
CA GLU A 662 35.59 11.37 -24.58
C GLU A 662 34.09 11.25 -24.26
N LEU A 663 33.76 11.51 -23.01
CA LEU A 663 32.41 11.67 -22.51
C LEU A 663 32.36 12.99 -21.76
N ARG A 664 31.41 13.85 -22.12
CA ARG A 664 31.21 15.14 -21.45
C ARG A 664 29.79 15.21 -20.90
N THR A 665 29.63 15.86 -19.75
CA THR A 665 28.33 15.93 -19.05
C THR A 665 27.99 17.33 -18.59
N THR A 666 26.70 17.64 -18.56
CA THR A 666 26.14 18.72 -17.72
C THR A 666 25.25 18.11 -16.66
N LEU A 667 25.28 18.68 -15.45
CA LEU A 667 24.46 18.23 -14.33
C LEU A 667 23.86 19.46 -13.66
N GLU A 668 22.54 19.58 -13.73
CA GLU A 668 21.78 20.70 -13.20
C GLU A 668 20.74 20.22 -12.20
N LYS A 669 20.39 21.07 -11.23
CA LYS A 669 19.40 20.76 -10.19
C LYS A 669 18.23 21.72 -10.28
N HIS A 670 17.03 21.17 -10.44
CA HIS A 670 15.77 21.90 -10.40
C HIS A 670 14.91 21.33 -9.26
N GLU A 671 14.80 22.10 -8.17
CA GLU A 671 14.13 21.68 -6.93
C GLU A 671 14.68 20.36 -6.36
N ALA A 672 13.90 19.27 -6.42
CA ALA A 672 14.26 17.95 -5.95
C ALA A 672 14.81 17.03 -7.06
N VAL A 673 14.74 17.45 -8.33
CA VAL A 673 15.10 16.65 -9.50
C VAL A 673 16.43 17.14 -10.08
N TRP A 674 17.29 16.20 -10.43
CA TRP A 674 18.52 16.44 -11.15
C TRP A 674 18.34 16.10 -12.63
N GLU A 675 18.91 16.94 -13.49
CA GLU A 675 18.97 16.73 -14.94
C GLU A 675 20.42 16.49 -15.34
N LEU A 676 20.68 15.36 -15.99
CA LEU A 676 21.99 14.98 -16.51
C LEU A 676 21.91 14.85 -18.03
N SER A 677 22.72 15.64 -18.74
CA SER A 677 22.97 15.42 -20.16
C SER A 677 24.33 14.77 -20.33
N VAL A 678 24.40 13.70 -21.11
CA VAL A 678 25.63 13.00 -21.46
C VAL A 678 25.85 13.09 -22.96
N VAL A 679 27.00 13.63 -23.38
CA VAL A 679 27.39 13.78 -24.78
C VAL A 679 28.65 12.94 -25.02
N THR A 680 28.56 11.96 -25.92
CA THR A 680 29.67 11.09 -26.31
C THR A 680 29.53 10.63 -27.76
N LYS A 681 30.54 9.92 -28.29
CA LYS A 681 30.42 9.19 -29.55
C LYS A 681 29.68 7.88 -29.35
N ASP A 682 28.94 7.45 -30.38
CA ASP A 682 28.13 6.24 -30.31
C ASP A 682 28.96 4.99 -30.01
N ARG A 683 28.49 4.22 -29.02
CA ARG A 683 29.17 3.05 -28.47
C ARG A 683 28.16 2.04 -27.93
N PRO A 684 28.51 0.74 -28.01
CA PRO A 684 27.66 -0.30 -27.42
C PRO A 684 27.39 -0.03 -25.94
N ARG A 685 26.11 -0.11 -25.55
CA ARG A 685 25.65 -0.15 -24.15
C ARG A 685 25.82 1.14 -23.34
N ILE A 686 26.11 2.28 -23.97
CA ILE A 686 26.32 3.55 -23.27
C ILE A 686 25.16 3.92 -22.33
N PHE A 687 23.92 3.85 -22.83
CA PHE A 687 22.72 4.12 -22.05
C PHE A 687 22.63 3.24 -20.80
N SER A 688 22.84 1.93 -20.96
CA SER A 688 22.82 0.99 -19.83
C SER A 688 23.94 1.30 -18.82
N ASN A 689 25.14 1.60 -19.29
CA ASN A 689 26.27 1.96 -18.43
C ASN A 689 25.96 3.20 -17.57
N ILE A 690 25.33 4.22 -18.14
CA ILE A 690 24.89 5.42 -17.40
C ILE A 690 23.87 5.03 -16.32
N CYS A 691 22.85 4.23 -16.67
CA CYS A 691 21.87 3.72 -15.69
C CYS A 691 22.54 2.99 -14.52
N GLY A 692 23.58 2.19 -14.81
CA GLY A 692 24.32 1.45 -13.79
C GLY A 692 25.17 2.36 -12.89
N VAL A 693 25.78 3.41 -13.44
CA VAL A 693 26.53 4.39 -12.64
C VAL A 693 25.60 5.23 -11.76
N LEU A 694 24.48 5.70 -12.29
CA LEU A 694 23.45 6.39 -11.50
C LEU A 694 22.93 5.48 -10.38
N SER A 695 22.62 4.22 -10.70
CA SER A 695 22.24 3.22 -9.70
C SER A 695 23.34 3.03 -8.65
N TYR A 696 24.63 2.99 -9.04
CA TYR A 696 25.75 2.81 -8.10
C TYR A 696 25.81 3.90 -7.03
N PHE A 697 25.53 5.16 -7.40
CA PHE A 697 25.50 6.26 -6.45
C PHE A 697 24.19 6.36 -5.64
N GLY A 698 23.23 5.46 -5.86
CA GLY A 698 21.95 5.48 -5.15
C GLY A 698 20.96 6.52 -5.70
N MET A 699 21.06 6.82 -7.00
CA MET A 699 20.11 7.70 -7.68
C MET A 699 18.86 6.92 -8.10
N ASP A 700 17.70 7.52 -7.89
CA ASP A 700 16.42 7.00 -8.37
C ASP A 700 16.06 7.66 -9.70
N ILE A 701 16.18 6.90 -10.79
CA ILE A 701 16.02 7.40 -12.15
C ILE A 701 14.53 7.49 -12.47
N LEU A 702 14.05 8.69 -12.82
CA LEU A 702 12.65 8.95 -13.16
C LEU A 702 12.37 8.79 -14.66
N ARG A 703 13.32 9.25 -15.49
CA ARG A 703 13.20 9.26 -16.95
C ARG A 703 14.58 9.17 -17.59
N GLY A 704 14.67 8.46 -18.70
CA GLY A 704 15.85 8.43 -19.56
C GLY A 704 15.45 8.58 -21.02
N GLN A 705 16.24 9.33 -21.79
CA GLN A 705 16.05 9.48 -23.22
C GLN A 705 17.39 9.30 -23.91
N ALA A 706 17.45 8.41 -24.88
CA ALA A 706 18.63 8.23 -25.72
C ALA A 706 18.32 8.78 -27.11
N MET A 707 19.22 9.61 -27.64
CA MET A 707 19.13 10.12 -28.99
C MET A 707 20.51 10.21 -29.63
N SER A 708 20.56 10.04 -30.94
CA SER A 708 21.79 10.14 -31.71
C SER A 708 21.56 10.97 -32.97
N ASN A 709 22.61 11.68 -33.39
CA ASN A 709 22.58 12.50 -34.61
C ASN A 709 23.40 11.83 -35.75
N ASN A 710 23.35 12.41 -36.95
CA ASN A 710 24.04 11.88 -38.12
C ASN A 710 25.58 12.01 -38.04
N GLN A 711 26.11 12.72 -37.03
CA GLN A 711 27.55 12.81 -36.75
C GLN A 711 28.04 11.74 -35.74
N ASN A 712 27.22 10.71 -35.48
CA ASN A 712 27.45 9.69 -34.46
C ASN A 712 27.68 10.27 -33.06
N VAL A 713 27.09 11.43 -32.77
CA VAL A 713 27.03 11.97 -31.40
C VAL A 713 25.80 11.40 -30.73
N VAL A 714 26.00 10.74 -29.60
CA VAL A 714 24.95 10.29 -28.69
C VAL A 714 24.74 11.37 -27.64
N LEU A 715 23.48 11.70 -27.42
CA LEU A 715 23.00 12.59 -26.38
C LEU A 715 22.00 11.79 -25.53
N ASP A 716 22.42 11.42 -24.32
CA ASP A 716 21.54 10.75 -23.37
C ASP A 716 21.13 11.73 -22.28
N LEU A 717 19.82 11.88 -22.06
CA LEU A 717 19.23 12.80 -21.09
C LEU A 717 18.56 12.00 -19.97
N PHE A 718 18.94 12.26 -18.73
CA PHE A 718 18.39 11.60 -17.54
C PHE A 718 17.79 12.60 -16.57
N ARG A 719 16.65 12.24 -15.98
CA ARG A 719 16.07 12.90 -14.81
C ARG A 719 16.05 11.93 -13.64
N PHE A 720 16.56 12.34 -12.48
CA PHE A 720 16.64 11.47 -11.30
C PHE A 720 16.55 12.24 -9.98
N VAL A 721 16.29 11.52 -8.89
CA VAL A 721 16.34 12.03 -7.51
C VAL A 721 17.52 11.41 -6.77
N ASP A 722 18.19 12.21 -5.94
CA ASP A 722 19.29 11.77 -5.09
C ASP A 722 18.76 11.06 -3.83
N ALA A 723 18.27 9.83 -4.01
CA ALA A 723 17.53 9.08 -2.98
C ALA A 723 18.40 8.76 -1.76
N ASP A 724 19.66 8.35 -1.96
CA ASP A 724 20.62 8.11 -0.89
C ASP A 724 21.28 9.39 -0.35
N ARG A 725 20.88 10.56 -0.88
CA ARG A 725 21.45 11.88 -0.54
C ARG A 725 22.96 11.96 -0.79
N PHE A 726 23.50 11.18 -1.72
CA PHE A 726 24.92 11.15 -2.02
C PHE A 726 25.43 12.49 -2.55
N LEU A 727 24.75 13.10 -3.53
CA LEU A 727 25.14 14.40 -4.06
C LEU A 727 24.91 15.52 -3.03
N ALA A 728 23.90 15.39 -2.18
CA ALA A 728 23.61 16.35 -1.12
C ALA A 728 24.61 16.32 0.04
N LEU A 729 25.24 15.16 0.31
CA LEU A 729 26.15 14.96 1.44
C LEU A 729 27.64 15.04 1.07
N ASN A 730 27.99 14.94 -0.21
CA ASN A 730 29.38 14.92 -0.68
C ASN A 730 29.69 16.13 -1.58
N GLU A 731 30.59 17.01 -1.12
CA GLU A 731 31.01 18.20 -1.88
C GLU A 731 31.69 17.84 -3.22
N THR A 732 32.41 16.72 -3.28
CA THR A 732 33.06 16.20 -4.51
C THR A 732 32.16 15.28 -5.34
N GLY A 733 30.92 15.03 -4.90
CA GLY A 733 30.04 14.00 -5.46
C GLY A 733 29.77 14.15 -6.96
N GLN A 734 29.64 15.37 -7.47
CA GLN A 734 29.46 15.61 -8.91
C GLN A 734 30.70 15.22 -9.72
N SER A 735 31.91 15.55 -9.23
CA SER A 735 33.16 15.21 -9.91
C SER A 735 33.41 13.70 -9.89
N GLU A 736 33.02 13.02 -8.82
CA GLU A 736 33.10 11.56 -8.72
C GLU A 736 32.13 10.87 -9.68
N LEU A 737 30.89 11.37 -9.78
CA LEU A 737 29.90 10.89 -10.72
C LEU A 737 30.39 11.00 -12.17
N THR A 738 30.85 12.20 -12.58
CA THR A 738 31.35 12.43 -13.94
C THR A 738 32.57 11.57 -14.26
N ARG A 739 33.51 11.42 -13.31
CA ARG A 739 34.68 10.57 -13.51
C ARG A 739 34.29 9.10 -13.73
N LEU A 740 33.40 8.56 -12.90
CA LEU A 740 32.96 7.17 -13.03
C LEU A 740 32.15 6.95 -14.32
N LEU A 741 31.31 7.92 -14.72
CA LEU A 741 30.63 7.88 -16.02
C LEU A 741 31.65 7.79 -17.17
N GLN A 742 32.72 8.58 -17.12
CA GLN A 742 33.77 8.56 -18.13
C GLN A 742 34.55 7.24 -18.14
N ASP A 743 34.93 6.74 -16.97
CA ASP A 743 35.68 5.47 -16.85
C ASP A 743 34.87 4.27 -17.34
N VAL A 744 33.58 4.23 -17.03
CA VAL A 744 32.69 3.15 -17.49
C VAL A 744 32.37 3.28 -18.97
N ALA A 745 32.15 4.50 -19.49
CA ALA A 745 31.89 4.73 -20.91
C ALA A 745 33.11 4.42 -21.80
N THR A 746 34.33 4.62 -21.29
CA THR A 746 35.58 4.29 -21.98
C THR A 746 36.04 2.85 -21.77
N GLY A 747 35.33 2.07 -20.93
CA GLY A 747 35.66 0.68 -20.65
C GLY A 747 36.90 0.49 -19.77
N THR A 748 37.38 1.53 -19.10
CA THR A 748 38.50 1.47 -18.15
C THR A 748 38.07 0.93 -16.78
N ALA A 749 36.77 0.94 -16.48
CA ALA A 749 36.17 0.35 -15.28
C ALA A 749 35.10 -0.69 -15.59
N ASP A 750 35.14 -1.86 -14.93
CA ASP A 750 34.09 -2.89 -15.05
C ASP A 750 32.97 -2.66 -14.02
N LEU A 751 31.92 -1.98 -14.46
CA LEU A 751 30.73 -1.67 -13.66
C LEU A 751 30.02 -2.92 -13.10
N ALA A 752 30.12 -4.07 -13.79
CA ALA A 752 29.43 -5.29 -13.38
C ALA A 752 30.00 -5.86 -12.06
N SER A 753 31.31 -5.73 -11.84
CA SER A 753 31.94 -6.12 -10.57
C SER A 753 31.60 -5.17 -9.41
N THR A 754 31.52 -3.87 -9.68
CA THR A 754 31.27 -2.83 -8.67
C THR A 754 29.83 -2.84 -8.18
N LEU A 755 28.86 -3.06 -9.08
CA LEU A 755 27.45 -3.19 -8.71
C LEU A 755 27.17 -4.43 -7.86
N LYS A 756 27.86 -5.57 -8.11
CA LYS A 756 27.70 -6.79 -7.33
C LYS A 756 28.02 -6.61 -5.85
N GLY A 757 29.09 -5.89 -5.51
CA GLY A 757 29.48 -5.66 -4.11
C GLY A 757 28.45 -4.84 -3.31
N ARG A 758 27.83 -3.82 -3.95
CA ARG A 758 26.71 -3.08 -3.32
C ARG A 758 25.42 -3.88 -3.30
N GLU A 759 25.13 -4.66 -4.34
CA GLU A 759 23.96 -5.55 -4.39
C GLU A 759 23.99 -6.57 -3.25
N GLU A 760 25.15 -7.18 -2.98
CA GLU A 760 25.36 -8.10 -1.86
C GLU A 760 25.15 -7.40 -0.51
N ALA A 761 25.68 -6.20 -0.31
CA ALA A 761 25.46 -5.42 0.91
C ALA A 761 23.99 -4.97 1.09
N ALA A 762 23.29 -4.64 0.02
CA ALA A 762 21.88 -4.26 0.02
C ALA A 762 20.95 -5.48 0.23
N ARG A 763 21.33 -6.66 -0.27
CA ARG A 763 20.63 -7.93 -0.07
C ARG A 763 20.58 -8.37 1.39
N VAL A 764 21.59 -8.02 2.19
CA VAL A 764 21.60 -8.31 3.64
C VAL A 764 20.55 -7.48 4.40
N LYS A 765 20.10 -6.34 3.84
CA LYS A 765 19.17 -5.41 4.50
C LYS A 765 17.73 -5.46 4.00
N ARG A 766 17.44 -6.08 2.85
CA ARG A 766 16.07 -6.11 2.29
C ARG A 766 15.40 -7.46 2.49
N ASP A 767 14.19 -7.37 3.00
CA ASP A 767 13.29 -8.49 3.15
C ASP A 767 12.94 -9.11 1.78
N ARG A 768 13.06 -10.43 1.65
CA ARG A 768 12.80 -11.20 0.43
C ARG A 768 11.28 -11.28 0.18
N MET A 769 10.65 -10.18 -0.22
CA MET A 769 9.34 -10.24 -0.87
C MET A 769 9.54 -10.77 -2.30
N ARG A 770 8.96 -11.93 -2.60
CA ARG A 770 8.82 -12.41 -3.98
C ARG A 770 7.76 -11.56 -4.67
N VAL A 771 8.17 -10.73 -5.62
CA VAL A 771 7.24 -10.02 -6.50
C VAL A 771 7.21 -10.74 -7.83
N ARG A 772 6.03 -11.18 -8.27
CA ARG A 772 5.88 -11.81 -9.58
C ARG A 772 6.24 -10.80 -10.67
N SER A 773 7.20 -11.17 -11.51
CA SER A 773 7.69 -10.32 -12.59
C SER A 773 6.87 -10.51 -13.87
N LEU A 774 6.64 -9.43 -14.60
CA LEU A 774 5.87 -9.38 -15.85
C LEU A 774 6.67 -8.65 -16.93
N VAL A 775 6.69 -9.22 -18.14
CA VAL A 775 7.29 -8.60 -19.33
C VAL A 775 6.25 -8.61 -20.45
N HIS A 776 5.75 -7.43 -20.81
CA HIS A 776 4.67 -7.24 -21.78
C HIS A 776 5.15 -6.37 -22.95
N PHE A 777 4.71 -6.71 -24.17
CA PHE A 777 5.01 -5.96 -25.38
C PHE A 777 3.69 -5.51 -26.01
N ASP A 778 3.62 -4.25 -26.43
CA ASP A 778 2.47 -3.65 -27.09
C ASP A 778 2.88 -2.98 -28.41
N HIS A 779 2.02 -3.14 -29.44
CA HIS A 779 2.22 -2.58 -30.78
C HIS A 779 1.16 -1.54 -31.17
N HIS A 780 0.12 -1.37 -30.36
CA HIS A 780 -1.03 -0.51 -30.63
C HIS A 780 -0.84 0.91 -30.11
N TYR A 781 0.01 1.12 -29.10
CA TYR A 781 0.18 2.42 -28.46
C TYR A 781 1.07 3.42 -29.22
N SER A 782 1.83 2.96 -30.22
CA SER A 782 2.64 3.82 -31.08
C SER A 782 2.70 3.24 -32.47
N ASP A 783 2.55 4.05 -33.53
CA ASP A 783 2.82 3.60 -34.90
C ASP A 783 4.33 3.45 -35.20
N ARG A 784 5.18 3.99 -34.33
CA ARG A 784 6.63 4.11 -34.55
C ARG A 784 7.49 3.19 -33.69
N TYR A 785 7.08 2.92 -32.45
CA TYR A 785 7.87 2.16 -31.48
C TYR A 785 7.17 0.85 -31.08
N THR A 786 7.95 -0.17 -30.71
CA THR A 786 7.44 -1.27 -29.90
C THR A 786 7.54 -0.85 -28.44
N VAL A 787 6.42 -0.87 -27.71
CA VAL A 787 6.40 -0.50 -26.29
C VAL A 787 6.61 -1.76 -25.46
N LEU A 788 7.68 -1.79 -24.67
CA LEU A 788 7.99 -2.85 -23.72
C LEU A 788 7.71 -2.36 -22.31
N GLU A 789 6.81 -3.04 -21.60
CA GLU A 789 6.53 -2.81 -20.19
C GLU A 789 7.13 -3.94 -19.36
N VAL A 790 7.95 -3.57 -18.37
CA VAL A 790 8.57 -4.51 -17.43
C VAL A 790 8.11 -4.14 -16.02
N SER A 791 7.54 -5.09 -15.31
CA SER A 791 7.21 -4.95 -13.90
C SER A 791 7.93 -6.02 -13.07
N ALA A 792 8.64 -5.61 -12.03
CA ALA A 792 9.45 -6.50 -11.20
C ALA A 792 9.69 -5.92 -9.79
N ALA A 793 10.19 -6.74 -8.86
CA ALA A 793 10.67 -6.23 -7.57
C ALA A 793 11.70 -5.11 -7.80
N ASN A 794 11.56 -3.99 -7.09
CA ASN A 794 12.52 -2.90 -7.16
C ASN A 794 13.85 -3.34 -6.52
N GLN A 795 14.86 -3.51 -7.37
CA GLN A 795 16.17 -4.03 -7.00
C GLN A 795 17.27 -3.11 -7.50
N TRP A 796 18.37 -3.07 -6.77
CA TRP A 796 19.57 -2.34 -7.15
C TRP A 796 20.04 -2.78 -8.54
N GLY A 797 20.23 -1.80 -9.44
CA GLY A 797 20.69 -2.05 -10.80
C GLY A 797 19.68 -2.77 -11.71
N LEU A 798 18.39 -2.85 -11.35
CA LEU A 798 17.36 -3.47 -12.21
C LEU A 798 17.34 -2.85 -13.62
N LEU A 799 17.25 -1.52 -13.70
CA LEU A 799 17.22 -0.80 -14.98
C LEU A 799 18.48 -1.04 -15.81
N TYR A 800 19.66 -1.11 -15.17
CA TYR A 800 20.92 -1.46 -15.83
C TYR A 800 20.85 -2.84 -16.48
N ARG A 801 20.35 -3.84 -15.75
CA ARG A 801 20.25 -5.22 -16.24
C ARG A 801 19.26 -5.33 -17.41
N ILE A 802 18.09 -4.71 -17.30
CA ILE A 802 17.07 -4.69 -18.37
C ILE A 802 17.61 -4.00 -19.62
N SER A 803 18.12 -2.76 -19.48
CA SER A 803 18.65 -1.99 -20.62
C SER A 803 19.85 -2.69 -21.29
N ARG A 804 20.69 -3.39 -20.52
CA ARG A 804 21.79 -4.20 -21.05
C ARG A 804 21.30 -5.42 -21.84
N ALA A 805 20.24 -6.08 -21.38
CA ALA A 805 19.62 -7.19 -22.11
C ALA A 805 18.98 -6.70 -23.42
N ILE A 806 18.25 -5.58 -23.39
CA ILE A 806 17.69 -4.94 -24.59
C ILE A 806 18.80 -4.59 -25.59
N SER A 807 19.88 -3.97 -25.12
CA SER A 807 21.03 -3.61 -25.97
C SER A 807 21.72 -4.82 -26.58
N ALA A 808 21.74 -5.98 -25.89
CA ALA A 808 22.36 -7.20 -26.41
C ALA A 808 21.64 -7.77 -27.64
N TYR A 809 20.36 -7.45 -27.79
CA TYR A 809 19.54 -7.81 -28.95
C TYR A 809 19.69 -6.80 -30.12
N GLY A 810 20.50 -5.75 -29.96
CA GLY A 810 20.66 -4.69 -30.96
C GLY A 810 19.44 -3.79 -31.09
N CYS A 811 18.65 -3.66 -30.01
CA CYS A 811 17.54 -2.72 -29.93
C CYS A 811 18.03 -1.35 -29.44
N ASP A 812 17.54 -0.30 -30.10
CA ASP A 812 17.71 1.08 -29.70
C ASP A 812 16.62 1.47 -28.69
N ILE A 813 17.02 2.00 -27.54
CA ILE A 813 16.11 2.56 -26.53
C ILE A 813 15.92 4.04 -26.86
N GLU A 814 14.72 4.43 -27.29
CA GLU A 814 14.43 5.82 -27.68
C GLU A 814 13.94 6.66 -26.49
N LEU A 815 13.21 6.01 -25.58
CA LEU A 815 12.65 6.60 -24.37
C LEU A 815 12.49 5.49 -23.33
N VAL A 816 12.82 5.79 -22.07
CA VAL A 816 12.40 5.01 -20.93
C VAL A 816 11.69 5.90 -19.91
N LEU A 817 10.54 5.42 -19.45
CA LEU A 817 9.76 6.00 -18.37
C LEU A 817 9.82 5.03 -17.20
N ILE A 818 10.19 5.54 -16.02
CA ILE A 818 10.42 4.70 -14.84
C ILE A 818 9.45 5.13 -13.75
N SER A 819 8.77 4.14 -13.18
CA SER A 819 7.85 4.35 -12.07
C SER A 819 8.10 3.31 -11.00
N THR A 820 8.47 3.75 -9.82
CA THR A 820 8.59 2.90 -8.63
C THR A 820 7.36 3.06 -7.74
N GLU A 821 6.74 1.96 -7.34
CA GLU A 821 5.59 1.89 -6.44
C GLU A 821 5.92 0.95 -5.27
N GLY A 822 6.18 1.52 -4.09
CA GLY A 822 6.66 0.77 -2.92
C GLY A 822 7.92 -0.06 -3.24
N ASN A 823 7.83 -1.37 -3.09
CA ASN A 823 8.93 -2.32 -3.41
C ASN A 823 8.91 -2.81 -4.87
N ARG A 824 8.19 -2.15 -5.78
CA ARG A 824 8.04 -2.59 -7.17
C ARG A 824 8.47 -1.52 -8.16
N ALA A 825 9.18 -1.94 -9.21
CA ALA A 825 9.52 -1.11 -10.36
C ALA A 825 8.61 -1.46 -11.55
N ILE A 826 8.17 -0.43 -12.27
CA ILE A 826 7.38 -0.51 -13.50
C ILE A 826 8.08 0.40 -14.52
N ASP A 827 8.79 -0.22 -15.45
CA ASP A 827 9.60 0.46 -16.44
C ASP A 827 8.99 0.28 -17.83
N VAL A 828 8.81 1.38 -18.56
CA VAL A 828 8.27 1.37 -19.92
C VAL A 828 9.34 1.84 -20.90
N PHE A 829 9.74 0.97 -21.82
CA PHE A 829 10.75 1.23 -22.84
C PHE A 829 10.09 1.37 -24.21
N HIS A 830 10.46 2.40 -24.94
CA HIS A 830 10.10 2.58 -26.34
C HIS A 830 11.28 2.12 -27.19
N LEU A 831 11.09 1.00 -27.89
CA LEU A 831 12.16 0.31 -28.60
C LEU A 831 12.00 0.41 -30.11
N THR A 832 13.13 0.54 -30.80
CA THR A 832 13.23 0.26 -32.23
C THR A 832 14.42 -0.64 -32.53
N ARG A 833 14.43 -1.17 -33.74
CA ARG A 833 15.63 -1.76 -34.35
C ARG A 833 15.68 -1.27 -35.77
N ASP A 834 16.81 -0.71 -36.19
CA ASP A 834 16.96 -0.11 -37.53
C ASP A 834 15.84 0.91 -37.84
N ARG A 835 15.40 1.66 -36.81
CA ARG A 835 14.27 2.62 -36.84
C ARG A 835 12.89 2.02 -37.18
N GLN A 836 12.72 0.71 -37.02
CA GLN A 836 11.44 0.01 -37.16
C GLN A 836 11.03 -0.69 -35.85
N LYS A 837 9.75 -1.08 -35.77
CA LYS A 837 9.23 -1.92 -34.68
C LYS A 837 9.92 -3.29 -34.67
N LEU A 838 9.99 -3.90 -33.50
CA LEU A 838 10.50 -5.26 -33.34
C LEU A 838 9.58 -6.28 -34.04
N SER A 839 10.18 -7.36 -34.56
CA SER A 839 9.43 -8.50 -35.06
C SER A 839 8.96 -9.40 -33.90
N LEU A 840 7.79 -10.02 -34.02
CA LEU A 840 7.21 -10.91 -32.99
C LEU A 840 8.19 -11.98 -32.47
N SER A 841 9.00 -12.61 -33.35
CA SER A 841 9.98 -13.62 -32.93
C SER A 841 11.06 -13.06 -32.01
N MET A 842 11.48 -11.83 -32.26
CA MET A 842 12.49 -11.14 -31.45
C MET A 842 11.95 -10.75 -30.09
N GLU A 843 10.66 -10.38 -30.03
CA GLU A 843 9.98 -10.08 -28.76
C GLU A 843 9.83 -11.32 -27.89
N GLU A 844 9.56 -12.48 -28.48
CA GLU A 844 9.50 -13.75 -27.74
C GLU A 844 10.86 -14.12 -27.11
N ASP A 845 11.94 -13.97 -27.87
CA ASP A 845 13.29 -14.24 -27.37
C ASP A 845 13.72 -13.22 -26.30
N LEU A 846 13.50 -11.92 -26.55
CA LEU A 846 13.78 -10.86 -25.58
C LEU A 846 12.93 -11.01 -24.32
N ARG A 847 11.66 -11.42 -24.43
CA ARG A 847 10.79 -11.72 -23.27
C ARG A 847 11.37 -12.83 -22.40
N ARG A 848 11.87 -13.91 -23.02
CA ARG A 848 12.46 -15.04 -22.30
C ARG A 848 13.71 -14.62 -21.54
N ASP A 849 14.60 -13.88 -22.19
CA ASP A 849 15.85 -13.43 -21.57
C ASP A 849 15.62 -12.38 -20.49
N LEU A 850 14.72 -11.42 -20.71
CA LEU A 850 14.32 -10.46 -19.67
C LEU A 850 13.72 -11.18 -18.46
N SER A 851 12.86 -12.17 -18.68
CA SER A 851 12.29 -12.97 -17.59
C SER A 851 13.39 -13.69 -16.79
N GLN A 852 14.45 -14.18 -17.44
CA GLN A 852 15.61 -14.75 -16.76
C GLN A 852 16.45 -13.71 -16.02
N VAL A 853 16.72 -12.56 -16.63
CA VAL A 853 17.49 -11.47 -16.01
C VAL A 853 16.80 -10.92 -14.77
N ILE A 854 15.47 -10.90 -14.77
CA ILE A 854 14.67 -10.47 -13.64
C ILE A 854 14.57 -11.58 -12.57
N SER A 855 14.47 -12.85 -12.97
CA SER A 855 14.33 -14.00 -12.05
C SER A 855 15.63 -14.61 -11.53
N THR A 856 16.79 -14.32 -12.14
CA THR A 856 18.10 -14.83 -11.68
C THR A 856 18.54 -14.27 -10.33
N THR A 857 17.77 -13.36 -9.74
CA THR A 857 17.85 -12.96 -8.34
C THR A 857 16.81 -13.61 -7.41
N ASP A 858 15.79 -14.28 -7.97
CA ASP A 858 14.76 -15.06 -7.25
C ASP A 858 15.10 -16.56 -7.13
N GLY A 859 16.19 -17.01 -7.75
CA GLY A 859 16.50 -18.42 -7.95
C GLY A 859 17.49 -19.03 -6.96
N SER A 860 17.04 -20.12 -6.33
CA SER A 860 17.78 -21.38 -6.14
C SER A 860 19.15 -21.31 -5.43
N HIS A 861 19.10 -21.38 -4.10
CA HIS A 861 19.88 -22.34 -3.30
C HIS A 861 19.16 -22.61 -1.98
#